data_AF-M4CAV1-F1
#
_entry.id   AF-M4CAV1-F1
#
_cell.length_a   1.000
_cell.length_b   1.000
_cell.length_c   1.000
_cell.angle_alpha   90.00
_cell.angle_beta   90.00
_cell.angle_gamma   90.00
#
_symmetry.space_group_name_H-M   'P 1'
#
loop_
_entity.id
_entity.type
_entity.pdbx_description
1 polymer ?
#
loop_
_entity_poly.entity_id
_entity_poly.type
_entity_poly.pdbx_seq_one_letter_code
_entity_poly.pdbx_strand_id
1 'polypeptide(L)'
;MTKISDLPVNLVEEILSKVPLKYMRAVRLTCKEWDTLSKSRSFSKMHIDKISAGESMMVVVLMRYNLYLMNVVLVVNEDPLIECKGQLTCLDKQNYKISHVFHCDGLLLCVLKDDYTKVIVWNPYWGQTRSIECRYSVGPNRWFWFSYALGYEDKGGSSCRAYKFLRFIDQFVGYEDNFIWYEIYDFESSSWKTLDVITPHWRINLYERGVSLKGNTYWLASPRNTYEGLDNHIICFDFTSESFGPLLRLPFDAGDDATVTLSCVREEKLAVLFTHYELEGPLEFEIWISTKIEAEKVSWSKFLRVVDAEFEPLISYDCFFIDEEKKVAMSFEDAYPTKFNIVGEAGYFKKLELEERLGRDIKWMQHACSYVRSLADIKQPAAAGGKRKQQSELEKQRYDQNMARLAALKKLSRAWQQENKGDNIPTMAAMMIVDFQNCFIFILLCLFSLLCYTLFFRKQKKSRLGFDDLPPSPPSLPIIGHLHIILSLLIHKSLQKLASKYGPLLHLRIFNFPIVLVSSASVAEEIFKTQDVNVSSRSLPTSEGSLYFGSSGFIFAPYGDYWKFMKKLITTKLLGPQALERSRGIRGDEVKLFYSNLLDKAMRKERVDIGEEAMKLTNNSMCKILMGRVCVEDAEIVRGLVAKTDSLTKKLFLASVLRRPLEKLGISLFKKELMGVSSMFDEVLERYLVEHEKKQEEQGGDMMDVLIEAYRDENAEYKITRNHIKSSLVDLFIAGSETTSNSIEWTMAELINNPKTVMKEGLRLHPPAPLVVRTFQEGCEVKGFYIPEKTTLVVNGYAVMRDPDVWEDPEEFKPERFLATSRSGQEEDKTKGLRYIPFGSGRRGCPGSNLAYLFLGAAVGVMVQAFDWRIKEEKVNMDEVAGAASLSMAHPIHATPVARTRNLLT
;
A
#
# COMPACT_ATOMS: atom_id res chain seq x y z
N MET A 1 -41.55 15.47 -48.31
CA MET A 1 -40.58 15.33 -47.21
C MET A 1 -39.20 15.38 -47.81
N THR A 2 -38.46 16.44 -47.54
CA THR A 2 -37.01 16.54 -47.81
C THR A 2 -36.32 15.41 -47.07
N LYS A 3 -35.62 14.55 -47.78
CA LYS A 3 -34.81 13.49 -47.17
C LYS A 3 -33.48 14.10 -46.75
N ILE A 4 -32.82 13.50 -45.75
CA ILE A 4 -31.52 13.98 -45.28
C ILE A 4 -30.44 13.93 -46.37
N SER A 5 -30.66 13.12 -47.41
CA SER A 5 -29.88 13.04 -48.65
C SER A 5 -29.96 14.31 -49.52
N ASP A 6 -30.93 15.19 -49.27
CA ASP A 6 -31.16 16.41 -50.05
C ASP A 6 -30.49 17.64 -49.41
N LEU A 7 -29.81 17.47 -48.26
CA LEU A 7 -29.10 18.55 -47.57
C LEU A 7 -27.70 18.78 -48.17
N PRO A 8 -27.22 20.05 -48.25
CA PRO A 8 -25.86 20.35 -48.67
C PRO A 8 -24.83 19.66 -47.77
N VAL A 9 -23.78 19.08 -48.38
CA VAL A 9 -22.68 18.36 -47.70
C VAL A 9 -22.13 19.15 -46.51
N ASN A 10 -21.88 20.45 -46.66
CA ASN A 10 -21.35 21.31 -45.59
C ASN A 10 -22.29 21.41 -44.37
N LEU A 11 -23.61 21.41 -44.60
CA LEU A 11 -24.60 21.47 -43.53
C LEU A 11 -24.70 20.12 -42.82
N VAL A 12 -24.60 19.01 -43.56
CA VAL A 12 -24.55 17.65 -42.99
C VAL A 12 -23.27 17.46 -42.18
N GLU A 13 -22.12 17.97 -42.66
CA GLU A 13 -20.86 17.98 -41.91
C GLU A 13 -20.99 18.81 -40.63
N GLU A 14 -21.65 19.97 -40.66
CA GLU A 14 -21.89 20.77 -39.46
C GLU A 14 -22.81 20.05 -38.44
N ILE A 15 -23.87 19.40 -38.91
CA ILE A 15 -24.80 18.64 -38.06
C ILE A 15 -24.08 17.44 -37.42
N LEU A 16 -23.36 16.65 -38.21
CA LEU A 16 -22.60 15.50 -37.71
C LEU A 16 -21.49 15.95 -36.74
N SER A 17 -20.92 17.15 -36.91
CA SER A 17 -19.88 17.68 -36.01
C SER A 17 -20.40 17.98 -34.59
N LYS A 18 -21.73 18.07 -34.42
CA LYS A 18 -22.40 18.30 -33.12
C LYS A 18 -22.70 16.99 -32.37
N VAL A 19 -22.43 15.83 -32.96
CA VAL A 19 -22.66 14.52 -32.35
C VAL A 19 -21.49 14.15 -31.42
N PRO A 20 -21.74 13.79 -30.15
CA PRO A 20 -20.68 13.35 -29.23
C PRO A 20 -19.98 12.05 -29.68
N LEU A 21 -18.65 11.98 -29.50
CA LEU A 21 -17.78 10.88 -29.95
C LEU A 21 -18.25 9.48 -29.54
N LYS A 22 -18.80 9.32 -28.32
CA LYS A 22 -19.33 8.02 -27.84
C LYS A 22 -20.44 7.45 -28.72
N TYR A 23 -21.15 8.30 -29.47
CA TYR A 23 -22.21 7.91 -30.39
C TYR A 23 -21.75 7.86 -31.85
N MET A 24 -20.56 8.38 -32.18
CA MET A 24 -20.07 8.44 -33.57
C MET A 24 -19.91 7.06 -34.20
N ARG A 25 -19.54 6.04 -33.42
CA ARG A 25 -19.50 4.65 -33.91
C ARG A 25 -20.89 4.16 -34.33
N ALA A 26 -21.91 4.43 -33.53
CA ALA A 26 -23.28 4.07 -33.87
C ALA A 26 -23.77 4.86 -35.09
N VAL A 27 -23.48 6.15 -35.18
CA VAL A 27 -23.82 7.01 -36.33
C VAL A 27 -23.14 6.52 -37.62
N ARG A 28 -21.86 6.16 -37.58
CA ARG A 28 -21.16 5.56 -38.73
C ARG A 28 -21.81 4.26 -39.21
N LEU A 29 -22.38 3.48 -38.30
CA LEU A 29 -23.06 2.22 -38.62
C LEU A 29 -24.48 2.39 -39.17
N THR A 30 -25.08 3.58 -39.04
CA THR A 30 -26.45 3.83 -39.53
C THR A 30 -26.54 4.03 -41.05
N CYS A 31 -25.54 4.63 -41.69
CA CYS A 31 -25.57 4.90 -43.13
C CYS A 31 -24.15 5.00 -43.73
N LYS A 32 -23.98 4.43 -44.94
CA LYS A 32 -22.71 4.49 -45.70
C LYS A 32 -22.27 5.91 -46.05
N GLU A 33 -23.21 6.81 -46.35
CA GLU A 33 -22.87 8.21 -46.66
C GLU A 33 -22.29 8.93 -45.44
N TRP A 34 -22.85 8.69 -44.25
CA TRP A 34 -22.34 9.26 -43.00
C TRP A 34 -21.00 8.65 -42.58
N ASP A 35 -20.80 7.36 -42.82
CA ASP A 35 -19.47 6.74 -42.66
C ASP A 35 -18.43 7.42 -43.57
N THR A 36 -18.77 7.64 -44.83
CA THR A 36 -17.90 8.30 -45.83
C THR A 36 -17.62 9.76 -45.44
N LEU A 37 -18.65 10.53 -45.07
CA LEU A 37 -18.53 11.92 -44.60
C LEU A 37 -17.70 12.02 -43.32
N SER A 38 -17.88 11.10 -42.36
CA SER A 38 -17.11 11.12 -41.11
C SER A 38 -15.62 10.81 -41.28
N LYS A 39 -15.24 10.28 -42.45
CA LYS A 39 -13.86 10.02 -42.86
C LYS A 39 -13.31 11.13 -43.77
N SER A 40 -14.14 12.12 -44.13
CA SER A 40 -13.69 13.27 -44.92
C SER A 40 -12.70 14.10 -44.11
N ARG A 41 -11.70 14.66 -44.81
CA ARG A 41 -10.67 15.48 -44.18
C ARG A 41 -11.21 16.83 -43.72
N SER A 42 -12.20 17.39 -44.43
CA SER A 42 -12.92 18.62 -44.06
C SER A 42 -13.68 18.44 -42.75
N PHE A 43 -14.47 17.38 -42.64
CA PHE A 43 -15.21 17.04 -41.42
C PHE A 43 -14.27 16.80 -40.24
N SER A 44 -13.21 16.00 -40.45
CA SER A 44 -12.25 15.66 -39.40
C SER A 44 -11.50 16.89 -38.89
N LYS A 45 -11.13 17.81 -39.78
CA LYS A 45 -10.49 19.08 -39.42
C LYS A 45 -11.47 19.99 -38.66
N MET A 46 -12.70 20.16 -39.15
CA MET A 46 -13.75 20.94 -38.45
C MET A 46 -14.02 20.39 -37.04
N HIS A 47 -14.06 19.07 -36.87
CA HIS A 47 -14.33 18.45 -35.59
C HIS A 47 -13.14 18.55 -34.62
N ILE A 48 -11.90 18.41 -35.12
CA ILE A 48 -10.69 18.66 -34.33
C ILE A 48 -10.63 20.13 -33.91
N ASP A 49 -10.72 21.08 -34.86
CA ASP A 49 -10.61 22.52 -34.59
C ASP A 49 -11.65 23.01 -33.56
N LYS A 50 -12.86 22.44 -33.57
CA LYS A 50 -13.94 22.80 -32.63
C LYS A 50 -13.76 22.20 -31.23
N ILE A 51 -13.04 21.08 -31.10
CA ILE A 51 -12.67 20.48 -29.80
C ILE A 51 -11.39 21.12 -29.26
N SER A 52 -10.49 21.57 -30.13
CA SER A 52 -9.29 22.35 -29.77
C SER A 52 -9.62 23.76 -29.26
N ALA A 53 -10.83 24.26 -29.51
CA ALA A 53 -11.25 25.63 -29.26
C ALA A 53 -11.66 25.94 -27.80
N GLY A 54 -11.52 25.03 -26.83
CA GLY A 54 -11.85 25.36 -25.43
C GLY A 54 -11.51 24.30 -24.38
N GLU A 55 -10.69 24.73 -23.41
CA GLU A 55 -10.73 24.39 -21.97
C GLU A 55 -10.21 23.03 -21.45
N SER A 56 -9.84 22.03 -22.27
CA SER A 56 -9.49 20.70 -21.75
C SER A 56 -8.18 20.07 -22.30
N MET A 57 -7.30 19.62 -21.41
CA MET A 57 -6.06 18.89 -21.74
C MET A 57 -6.29 17.38 -21.75
N MET A 58 -5.88 16.70 -22.81
CA MET A 58 -5.96 15.23 -22.90
C MET A 58 -4.61 14.61 -22.52
N VAL A 59 -4.65 13.59 -21.66
CA VAL A 59 -3.48 12.86 -21.16
C VAL A 59 -3.71 11.37 -21.35
N VAL A 60 -2.73 10.68 -21.92
CA VAL A 60 -2.72 9.22 -21.97
C VAL A 60 -1.95 8.70 -20.77
N VAL A 61 -2.54 7.74 -20.07
CA VAL A 61 -2.04 7.23 -18.80
C VAL A 61 -1.93 5.71 -18.85
N LEU A 62 -0.77 5.16 -18.48
CA LEU A 62 -0.51 3.72 -18.38
C LEU A 62 -0.70 3.24 -16.93
N MET A 63 -1.73 2.41 -16.70
CA MET A 63 -2.08 1.85 -15.39
C MET A 63 -2.27 0.34 -15.46
N ARG A 64 -1.61 -0.42 -14.57
CA ARG A 64 -1.65 -1.91 -14.55
C ARG A 64 -1.46 -2.52 -15.96
N TYR A 65 -0.54 -1.96 -16.75
CA TYR A 65 -0.25 -2.35 -18.13
C TYR A 65 -1.34 -2.08 -19.19
N ASN A 66 -2.30 -1.21 -18.87
CA ASN A 66 -3.38 -0.78 -19.77
C ASN A 66 -3.33 0.74 -19.96
N LEU A 67 -3.68 1.21 -21.17
CA LEU A 67 -3.76 2.64 -21.46
C LEU A 67 -5.15 3.19 -21.16
N TYR A 68 -5.20 4.42 -20.66
CA TYR A 68 -6.42 5.17 -20.38
C TYR A 68 -6.30 6.57 -20.96
N LEU A 69 -7.40 7.11 -21.47
CA LEU A 69 -7.48 8.50 -21.92
C LEU A 69 -8.16 9.32 -20.83
N MET A 70 -7.42 10.25 -20.25
CA MET A 70 -7.90 11.19 -19.26
C MET A 70 -8.07 12.58 -19.86
N ASN A 71 -9.13 13.25 -19.45
CA ASN A 71 -9.41 14.63 -19.79
C ASN A 71 -9.28 15.48 -18.54
N VAL A 72 -8.38 16.45 -18.54
CA VAL A 72 -8.13 17.37 -17.43
C VAL A 72 -8.73 18.73 -17.81
N VAL A 73 -9.82 19.08 -17.15
CA VAL A 73 -10.50 20.38 -17.31
C VAL A 73 -10.16 21.23 -16.10
N LEU A 74 -9.45 22.33 -16.34
CA LEU A 74 -9.11 23.29 -15.31
C LEU A 74 -10.12 24.45 -15.38
N VAL A 75 -10.87 24.68 -14.31
CA VAL A 75 -11.77 25.86 -14.21
C VAL A 75 -11.19 26.77 -13.14
N VAL A 76 -10.92 28.03 -13.49
CA VAL A 76 -10.38 29.02 -12.55
C VAL A 76 -11.45 29.32 -11.51
N ASN A 77 -11.14 29.19 -10.21
CA ASN A 77 -12.03 29.33 -9.06
C ASN A 77 -13.04 28.18 -8.77
N GLU A 78 -12.94 27.04 -9.47
CA GLU A 78 -13.71 25.83 -9.16
C GLU A 78 -12.80 24.61 -8.94
N ASP A 79 -13.38 23.46 -8.58
CA ASP A 79 -12.64 22.21 -8.50
C ASP A 79 -12.23 21.73 -9.90
N PRO A 80 -10.92 21.56 -10.18
CA PRO A 80 -10.46 21.02 -11.45
C PRO A 80 -11.05 19.63 -11.64
N LEU A 81 -11.63 19.41 -12.82
CA LEU A 81 -12.36 18.21 -13.16
C LEU A 81 -11.46 17.30 -14.00
N ILE A 82 -11.04 16.19 -13.41
CA ILE A 82 -10.49 15.07 -14.16
C ILE A 82 -11.62 14.12 -14.51
N GLU A 83 -11.84 13.92 -15.82
CA GLU A 83 -12.80 12.99 -16.39
C GLU A 83 -12.04 11.87 -17.10
N CYS A 84 -12.20 10.63 -16.63
CA CYS A 84 -11.72 9.47 -17.36
C CYS A 84 -12.65 9.18 -18.54
N LYS A 85 -12.18 9.44 -19.76
CA LYS A 85 -12.98 9.19 -20.98
C LYS A 85 -13.13 7.69 -21.29
N GLY A 86 -12.29 6.85 -20.68
CA GLY A 86 -12.37 5.39 -20.73
C GLY A 86 -11.02 4.71 -20.91
N GLN A 87 -11.02 3.40 -20.75
CA GLN A 87 -9.88 2.57 -21.14
C GLN A 87 -9.69 2.66 -22.65
N LEU A 88 -8.47 2.93 -23.06
CA LEU A 88 -8.04 2.93 -24.43
C LEU A 88 -7.87 1.47 -24.88
N THR A 89 -8.95 0.87 -25.41
CA THR A 89 -8.95 -0.51 -25.93
C THR A 89 -8.22 -0.55 -27.26
N CYS A 90 -6.90 -0.68 -27.21
CA CYS A 90 -6.06 -0.63 -28.40
C CYS A 90 -6.22 -1.87 -29.31
N LEU A 91 -6.63 -3.03 -28.80
CA LEU A 91 -6.27 -4.29 -29.46
C LEU A 91 -7.46 -5.25 -29.53
N ASP A 92 -8.22 -5.16 -30.63
CA ASP A 92 -9.26 -6.12 -30.98
C ASP A 92 -8.71 -7.56 -30.87
N LYS A 93 -9.35 -8.37 -30.01
CA LYS A 93 -9.17 -9.82 -29.80
C LYS A 93 -7.93 -10.32 -29.05
N GLN A 94 -6.89 -9.52 -28.79
CA GLN A 94 -5.70 -9.96 -28.05
C GLN A 94 -5.40 -9.03 -26.87
N ASN A 95 -5.47 -9.58 -25.66
CA ASN A 95 -5.34 -8.86 -24.39
C ASN A 95 -3.85 -8.53 -24.10
N TYR A 96 -3.25 -7.66 -24.91
CA TYR A 96 -1.85 -7.26 -24.76
C TYR A 96 -1.63 -6.38 -23.53
N LYS A 97 -0.55 -6.66 -22.78
CA LYS A 97 -0.09 -5.84 -21.66
C LYS A 97 1.04 -4.92 -22.12
N ILE A 98 0.93 -3.63 -21.85
CA ILE A 98 1.89 -2.58 -22.26
C ILE A 98 2.81 -2.25 -21.09
N SER A 99 4.12 -2.29 -21.29
CA SER A 99 5.13 -1.93 -20.29
C SER A 99 5.51 -0.44 -20.33
N HIS A 100 5.64 0.13 -21.53
CA HIS A 100 6.03 1.53 -21.74
C HIS A 100 5.26 2.13 -22.93
N VAL A 101 5.04 3.45 -22.90
CA VAL A 101 4.38 4.20 -23.97
C VAL A 101 5.15 5.47 -24.30
N PHE A 102 5.33 5.74 -25.60
CA PHE A 102 5.94 6.95 -26.14
C PHE A 102 4.96 7.62 -27.10
N HIS A 103 4.98 8.96 -27.19
CA HIS A 103 4.01 9.72 -27.96
C HIS A 103 4.71 10.68 -28.94
N CYS A 104 4.21 10.77 -30.16
CA CYS A 104 4.58 11.80 -31.13
C CYS A 104 3.41 12.07 -32.08
N ASP A 105 2.96 13.32 -32.19
CA ASP A 105 1.91 13.74 -33.11
C ASP A 105 0.66 12.84 -33.04
N GLY A 106 0.16 12.60 -31.83
CA GLY A 106 -1.04 11.78 -31.59
C GLY A 106 -0.90 10.29 -31.87
N LEU A 107 0.28 9.81 -32.27
CA LEU A 107 0.62 8.40 -32.36
C LEU A 107 1.23 7.92 -31.04
N LEU A 108 0.86 6.70 -30.63
CA LEU A 108 1.38 6.03 -29.44
C LEU A 108 2.22 4.82 -29.84
N LEU A 109 3.49 4.82 -29.46
CA LEU A 109 4.36 3.66 -29.53
C LEU A 109 4.29 2.88 -28.20
N CYS A 110 3.76 1.67 -28.25
CA CYS A 110 3.52 0.80 -27.10
C CYS A 110 4.52 -0.35 -27.09
N VAL A 111 5.33 -0.44 -26.04
CA VAL A 111 6.23 -1.57 -25.78
C VAL A 111 5.47 -2.60 -24.96
N LEU A 112 5.49 -3.87 -25.38
CA LEU A 112 4.74 -4.92 -24.70
C LEU A 112 5.49 -5.44 -23.46
N LYS A 113 4.74 -5.98 -22.49
CA LYS A 113 5.30 -6.58 -21.27
C LYS A 113 5.73 -8.04 -21.51
N ASP A 114 4.89 -8.81 -22.16
CA ASP A 114 5.04 -10.27 -22.26
C ASP A 114 5.68 -10.70 -23.61
N ASP A 115 5.87 -9.76 -24.54
CA ASP A 115 6.42 -10.02 -25.88
C ASP A 115 7.36 -8.89 -26.33
N TYR A 116 8.66 -9.02 -26.01
CA TYR A 116 9.69 -8.04 -26.40
C TYR A 116 10.15 -8.18 -27.87
N THR A 117 9.56 -9.11 -28.64
CA THR A 117 9.95 -9.35 -30.04
C THR A 117 9.31 -8.35 -31.00
N LYS A 118 8.33 -7.57 -30.53
CA LYS A 118 7.63 -6.58 -31.34
C LYS A 118 7.18 -5.37 -30.52
N VAL A 119 6.91 -4.28 -31.21
CA VAL A 119 6.30 -3.07 -30.67
C VAL A 119 5.03 -2.74 -31.45
N ILE A 120 4.08 -2.06 -30.83
CA ILE A 120 2.82 -1.68 -31.45
C ILE A 120 2.77 -0.16 -31.57
N VAL A 121 2.59 0.34 -32.79
CA VAL A 121 2.29 1.76 -33.03
C VAL A 121 0.79 1.88 -33.24
N TRP A 122 0.17 2.79 -32.50
CA TRP A 122 -1.26 2.95 -32.45
C TRP A 122 -1.66 4.40 -32.67
N ASN A 123 -2.64 4.62 -33.53
CA ASN A 123 -3.36 5.88 -33.60
C ASN A 123 -4.73 5.67 -32.91
N PRO A 124 -4.93 6.20 -31.68
CA PRO A 124 -6.21 6.07 -30.98
C PRO A 124 -7.38 6.78 -31.68
N TYR A 125 -7.12 7.84 -32.46
CA TYR A 125 -8.15 8.62 -33.14
C TYR A 125 -8.76 7.84 -34.31
N TRP A 126 -7.92 7.21 -35.13
CA TRP A 126 -8.37 6.39 -36.25
C TRP A 126 -8.63 4.92 -35.86
N GLY A 127 -8.19 4.49 -34.66
CA GLY A 127 -8.20 3.08 -34.26
C GLY A 127 -7.23 2.21 -35.08
N GLN A 128 -6.24 2.82 -35.73
CA GLN A 128 -5.28 2.11 -36.57
C GLN A 128 -4.11 1.58 -35.73
N THR A 129 -3.76 0.31 -35.92
CA THR A 129 -2.60 -0.30 -35.28
C THR A 129 -1.62 -0.85 -36.32
N ARG A 130 -0.33 -0.76 -36.04
CA ARG A 130 0.73 -1.41 -36.80
C ARG A 130 1.69 -2.12 -35.84
N SER A 131 1.83 -3.42 -36.01
CA SER A 131 2.84 -4.22 -35.31
C SER A 131 4.16 -4.15 -36.08
N ILE A 132 5.26 -3.91 -35.37
CA ILE A 132 6.61 -3.86 -35.94
C ILE A 132 7.46 -4.91 -35.23
N GLU A 133 7.92 -5.90 -35.99
CA GLU A 133 8.86 -6.90 -35.49
C GLU A 133 10.25 -6.29 -35.31
N CYS A 134 10.80 -6.51 -34.12
CA CYS A 134 12.14 -6.12 -33.76
C CYS A 134 13.15 -7.13 -34.32
N ARG A 135 14.26 -6.64 -34.89
CA ARG A 135 15.33 -7.51 -35.43
C ARG A 135 15.96 -8.42 -34.39
N TYR A 136 15.91 -7.99 -33.14
CA TYR A 136 16.41 -8.69 -31.97
C TYR A 136 15.69 -8.16 -30.72
N SER A 137 15.49 -9.04 -29.75
CA SER A 137 14.89 -8.76 -28.44
C SER A 137 15.80 -9.25 -27.30
N VAL A 138 16.05 -8.40 -26.31
CA VAL A 138 16.65 -8.83 -25.04
C VAL A 138 15.51 -9.42 -24.19
N GLY A 139 15.69 -10.62 -23.64
CA GLY A 139 14.74 -11.18 -22.67
C GLY A 139 14.68 -10.37 -21.36
N PRO A 140 13.87 -10.78 -20.35
CA PRO A 140 13.53 -9.99 -19.16
C PRO A 140 14.70 -9.71 -18.17
N ASN A 141 15.94 -10.03 -18.52
CA ASN A 141 17.10 -9.71 -17.68
C ASN A 141 17.34 -8.19 -17.68
N ARG A 142 17.25 -7.57 -16.50
CA ARG A 142 17.32 -6.11 -16.22
C ARG A 142 18.55 -5.36 -16.73
N TRP A 143 19.51 -6.04 -17.35
CA TRP A 143 20.83 -5.48 -17.67
C TRP A 143 20.88 -4.77 -19.02
N PHE A 144 19.96 -4.99 -19.97
CA PHE A 144 19.98 -4.30 -21.28
C PHE A 144 18.57 -3.88 -21.70
N TRP A 145 18.16 -2.66 -21.37
CA TRP A 145 16.90 -2.08 -21.87
C TRP A 145 17.17 -1.21 -23.09
N PHE A 146 16.34 -1.37 -24.13
CA PHE A 146 16.32 -0.42 -25.24
C PHE A 146 15.54 0.83 -24.81
N SER A 147 16.10 1.99 -25.11
CA SER A 147 15.35 3.25 -25.17
C SER A 147 14.65 3.36 -26.51
N TYR A 148 13.53 4.08 -26.55
CA TYR A 148 12.67 4.18 -27.72
C TYR A 148 12.23 5.63 -27.97
N ALA A 149 12.02 5.99 -29.23
CA ALA A 149 11.43 7.27 -29.63
C ALA A 149 10.65 7.15 -30.94
N LEU A 150 9.60 7.97 -31.05
CA LEU A 150 8.80 8.12 -32.25
C LEU A 150 8.99 9.53 -32.79
N GLY A 151 9.11 9.66 -34.11
CA GLY A 151 9.28 10.95 -34.77
C GLY A 151 8.90 10.88 -36.24
N TYR A 152 9.05 12.00 -36.94
CA TYR A 152 8.75 12.07 -38.37
C TYR A 152 9.63 13.08 -39.10
N GLU A 153 9.81 12.82 -40.39
CA GLU A 153 10.31 13.80 -41.35
C GLU A 153 9.11 14.52 -41.99
N ASP A 154 9.15 15.85 -42.03
CA ASP A 154 8.15 16.67 -42.73
C ASP A 154 8.54 16.83 -44.21
N LYS A 155 7.77 16.22 -45.11
CA LYS A 155 8.03 16.25 -46.57
C LYS A 155 7.38 17.44 -47.28
N GLY A 156 6.95 18.47 -46.56
CA GLY A 156 6.38 19.68 -47.14
C GLY A 156 4.90 19.51 -47.52
N GLY A 157 4.04 19.54 -46.51
CA GLY A 157 2.58 19.54 -46.63
C GLY A 157 1.94 18.79 -45.46
N SER A 158 0.89 19.34 -44.84
CA SER A 158 0.31 18.86 -43.56
C SER A 158 -0.26 17.42 -43.55
N SER A 159 -0.15 16.66 -44.65
CA SER A 159 -0.50 15.22 -44.75
C SER A 159 0.65 14.29 -45.13
N CYS A 160 1.87 14.80 -45.35
CA CYS A 160 2.98 13.99 -45.86
C CYS A 160 4.11 13.90 -44.82
N ARG A 161 3.79 13.35 -43.65
CA ARG A 161 4.80 13.04 -42.61
C ARG A 161 5.30 11.61 -42.81
N ALA A 162 6.61 11.43 -42.89
CA ALA A 162 7.23 10.11 -42.94
C ALA A 162 7.65 9.71 -41.53
N TYR A 163 6.81 8.90 -40.87
CA TYR A 163 7.07 8.44 -39.51
C TYR A 163 8.23 7.46 -39.46
N LYS A 164 9.00 7.58 -38.39
CA LYS A 164 10.17 6.76 -38.10
C LYS A 164 10.21 6.44 -36.62
N PHE A 165 10.77 5.29 -36.30
CA PHE A 165 10.87 4.76 -34.95
C PHE A 165 12.34 4.51 -34.62
N LEU A 166 12.87 5.20 -33.62
CA LEU A 166 14.23 5.01 -33.13
C LEU A 166 14.20 4.07 -31.92
N ARG A 167 15.14 3.12 -31.86
CA ARG A 167 15.47 2.37 -30.65
C ARG A 167 16.97 2.31 -30.45
N PHE A 168 17.42 2.35 -29.21
CA PHE A 168 18.85 2.31 -28.94
C PHE A 168 19.22 1.76 -27.57
N ILE A 169 20.47 1.32 -27.43
CA ILE A 169 21.13 1.01 -26.16
C ILE A 169 22.31 1.97 -26.04
N ASP A 170 22.39 2.67 -24.92
CA ASP A 170 23.52 3.51 -24.56
C ASP A 170 23.92 3.22 -23.11
N GLN A 171 24.76 2.20 -22.91
CA GLN A 171 25.04 1.67 -21.58
C GLN A 171 26.53 1.59 -21.27
N PHE A 172 26.86 1.99 -20.04
CA PHE A 172 28.17 1.79 -19.41
C PHE A 172 28.23 0.39 -18.77
N VAL A 173 29.12 -0.49 -19.26
CA VAL A 173 29.31 -1.84 -18.71
C VAL A 173 30.76 -1.99 -18.22
N GLY A 174 31.06 -1.44 -17.04
CA GLY A 174 32.40 -1.55 -16.43
C GLY A 174 33.45 -0.59 -17.02
N TYR A 175 34.66 -0.64 -16.47
CA TYR A 175 35.70 0.39 -16.63
C TYR A 175 36.29 0.56 -18.04
N GLU A 176 36.04 -0.35 -18.98
CA GLU A 176 36.73 -0.31 -20.29
C GLU A 176 35.81 -0.47 -21.53
N ASP A 177 34.54 -0.88 -21.41
CA ASP A 177 33.69 -1.17 -22.59
C ASP A 177 32.29 -0.53 -22.53
N ASN A 178 32.08 0.52 -23.33
CA ASN A 178 30.75 1.10 -23.61
C ASN A 178 30.04 0.32 -24.72
N PHE A 179 28.83 -0.18 -24.46
CA PHE A 179 27.99 -0.79 -25.51
C PHE A 179 26.95 0.20 -26.01
N ILE A 180 27.06 0.52 -27.28
CA ILE A 180 26.27 1.54 -27.93
C ILE A 180 25.71 0.96 -29.23
N TRP A 181 24.40 1.04 -29.38
CA TRP A 181 23.71 0.52 -30.56
C TRP A 181 22.45 1.33 -30.84
N TYR A 182 22.42 2.03 -31.98
CA TYR A 182 21.29 2.83 -32.42
C TYR A 182 20.70 2.25 -33.71
N GLU A 183 19.37 2.12 -33.77
CA GLU A 183 18.65 1.62 -34.92
C GLU A 183 17.37 2.41 -35.17
N ILE A 184 17.09 2.66 -36.44
CA ILE A 184 15.87 3.35 -36.86
C ILE A 184 15.06 2.45 -37.80
N TYR A 185 13.75 2.51 -37.66
CA TYR A 185 12.79 1.85 -38.52
C TYR A 185 11.99 2.89 -39.30
N ASP A 186 11.97 2.75 -40.62
CA ASP A 186 11.20 3.60 -41.51
C ASP A 186 9.85 2.95 -41.85
N PHE A 187 8.76 3.68 -41.61
CA PHE A 187 7.41 3.15 -41.78
C PHE A 187 7.02 3.02 -43.26
N GLU A 188 7.54 3.87 -44.14
CA GLU A 188 7.21 3.87 -45.56
C GLU A 188 7.89 2.70 -46.26
N SER A 189 9.18 2.49 -46.01
CA SER A 189 9.92 1.36 -46.59
C SER A 189 9.74 0.06 -45.81
N SER A 190 9.20 0.11 -44.60
CA SER A 190 9.09 -1.02 -43.68
C SER A 190 10.44 -1.70 -43.41
N SER A 191 11.51 -0.91 -43.37
CA SER A 191 12.89 -1.40 -43.26
C SER A 191 13.61 -0.81 -42.05
N TRP A 192 14.50 -1.62 -41.48
CA TRP A 192 15.41 -1.21 -40.43
C TRP A 192 16.73 -0.67 -41.01
N LYS A 193 17.35 0.25 -40.28
CA LYS A 193 18.70 0.78 -40.56
C LYS A 193 19.46 0.94 -39.25
N THR A 194 20.67 0.40 -39.18
CA THR A 194 21.60 0.67 -38.07
C THR A 194 22.29 2.01 -38.28
N LEU A 195 22.23 2.90 -37.27
CA LEU A 195 22.84 4.24 -37.34
C LEU A 195 24.33 4.20 -36.99
N ASP A 196 25.09 5.12 -37.58
CA ASP A 196 26.55 5.24 -37.38
C ASP A 196 26.89 6.17 -36.21
N VAL A 197 26.57 5.73 -34.99
CA VAL A 197 26.87 6.49 -33.78
C VAL A 197 28.07 5.84 -33.09
N ILE A 198 29.26 6.31 -33.44
CA ILE A 198 30.52 5.85 -32.85
C ILE A 198 30.79 6.67 -31.59
N THR A 199 30.99 6.00 -30.45
CA THR A 199 31.33 6.54 -29.11
C THR A 199 31.06 8.04 -28.95
N PRO A 200 29.79 8.44 -28.78
CA PRO A 200 29.45 9.86 -28.69
C PRO A 200 30.09 10.48 -27.45
N HIS A 201 30.49 11.75 -27.58
CA HIS A 201 31.02 12.55 -26.48
C HIS A 201 29.95 12.88 -25.42
N TRP A 202 28.69 12.55 -25.70
CA TRP A 202 27.53 12.66 -24.82
C TRP A 202 27.02 11.26 -24.44
N ARG A 203 26.20 11.22 -23.39
CA ARG A 203 25.43 10.05 -22.99
C ARG A 203 24.00 10.48 -22.64
N ILE A 204 23.04 9.63 -22.97
CA ILE A 204 21.66 9.74 -22.49
C ILE A 204 21.56 8.83 -21.26
N ASN A 205 21.16 9.39 -20.11
CA ASN A 205 21.12 8.63 -18.86
C ASN A 205 20.07 7.49 -18.94
N LEU A 206 20.34 6.40 -18.21
CA LEU A 206 19.42 5.27 -18.15
C LEU A 206 18.10 5.74 -17.52
N TYR A 207 16.97 5.22 -18.03
CA TYR A 207 15.60 5.58 -17.61
C TYR A 207 15.07 6.93 -18.10
N GLU A 208 15.89 7.77 -18.74
CA GLU A 208 15.43 9.03 -19.34
C GLU A 208 14.47 8.81 -20.52
N ARG A 209 13.37 9.57 -20.52
CA ARG A 209 12.34 9.49 -21.55
C ARG A 209 12.48 10.60 -22.58
N GLY A 210 12.37 10.20 -23.85
CA GLY A 210 12.37 11.13 -24.95
C GLY A 210 11.06 11.92 -25.00
N VAL A 211 11.16 13.24 -25.11
CA VAL A 211 10.03 14.15 -25.32
C VAL A 211 10.00 14.57 -26.78
N SER A 212 8.91 14.26 -27.47
CA SER A 212 8.76 14.64 -28.87
C SER A 212 8.29 16.08 -29.02
N LEU A 213 8.93 16.83 -29.91
CA LEU A 213 8.58 18.20 -30.28
C LEU A 213 8.77 18.38 -31.79
N LYS A 214 7.69 18.76 -32.49
CA LYS A 214 7.67 19.03 -33.94
C LYS A 214 8.31 17.92 -34.79
N GLY A 215 8.10 16.66 -34.41
CA GLY A 215 8.60 15.47 -35.12
C GLY A 215 9.99 15.00 -34.70
N ASN A 216 10.72 15.78 -33.90
CA ASN A 216 12.00 15.42 -33.31
C ASN A 216 11.83 14.99 -31.85
N THR A 217 12.84 14.32 -31.28
CA THR A 217 12.79 13.87 -29.87
C THR A 217 13.98 14.39 -29.08
N TYR A 218 13.72 14.85 -27.86
CA TYR A 218 14.70 15.44 -26.95
C TYR A 218 14.85 14.60 -25.68
N TRP A 219 16.07 14.47 -25.17
CA TRP A 219 16.38 13.80 -23.89
C TRP A 219 17.25 14.68 -23.02
N LEU A 220 17.21 14.44 -21.70
CA LEU A 220 18.29 14.84 -20.81
C LEU A 220 19.55 14.05 -21.15
N ALA A 221 20.68 14.76 -21.19
CA ALA A 221 21.96 14.20 -21.57
C ALA A 221 23.11 14.90 -20.84
N SER A 222 24.22 14.19 -20.72
CA SER A 222 25.43 14.70 -20.08
C SER A 222 26.68 14.35 -20.87
N PRO A 223 27.79 15.10 -20.70
CA PRO A 223 29.06 14.75 -21.33
C PRO A 223 29.61 13.42 -20.78
N ARG A 224 29.95 12.48 -21.67
CA ARG A 224 30.28 11.09 -21.30
C ARG A 224 31.50 10.94 -20.37
N ASN A 225 32.44 11.89 -20.40
CA ASN A 225 33.72 11.83 -19.67
C ASN A 225 33.77 12.70 -18.40
N THR A 226 32.63 13.21 -17.92
CA THR A 226 32.57 13.97 -16.67
C THR A 226 32.28 13.04 -15.50
N TYR A 227 33.08 13.13 -14.42
CA TYR A 227 32.97 12.27 -13.24
C TYR A 227 31.64 12.48 -12.48
N GLU A 228 30.99 13.62 -12.70
CA GLU A 228 29.82 14.09 -11.93
C GLU A 228 28.47 13.69 -12.54
N GLY A 229 28.40 13.27 -13.81
CA GLY A 229 27.20 12.64 -14.36
C GLY A 229 25.88 13.45 -14.35
N LEU A 230 25.96 14.76 -14.15
CA LEU A 230 24.85 15.70 -13.95
C LEU A 230 24.03 15.92 -15.23
N ASP A 231 22.69 15.84 -15.14
CA ASP A 231 21.73 16.08 -16.23
C ASP A 231 21.58 17.58 -16.57
N ASN A 232 22.65 18.20 -17.03
CA ASN A 232 22.73 19.66 -17.24
C ASN A 232 22.49 20.09 -18.70
N HIS A 233 22.28 19.13 -19.61
CA HIS A 233 22.06 19.41 -21.03
C HIS A 233 20.86 18.62 -21.55
N ILE A 234 20.33 19.06 -22.68
CA ILE A 234 19.43 18.28 -23.52
C ILE A 234 20.09 17.97 -24.86
N ILE A 235 19.69 16.85 -25.45
CA ILE A 235 20.10 16.45 -26.80
C ILE A 235 18.88 16.15 -27.67
N CYS A 236 18.93 16.56 -28.94
CA CYS A 236 17.89 16.31 -29.92
C CYS A 236 18.30 15.21 -30.89
N PHE A 237 17.43 14.25 -31.16
CA PHE A 237 17.50 13.43 -32.36
C PHE A 237 16.57 13.99 -33.43
N ASP A 238 17.16 14.38 -34.55
CA ASP A 238 16.43 14.86 -35.72
C ASP A 238 16.10 13.70 -36.66
N PHE A 239 14.81 13.41 -36.82
CA PHE A 239 14.34 12.30 -37.65
C PHE A 239 14.42 12.59 -39.16
N THR A 240 14.61 13.85 -39.54
CA THR A 240 14.83 14.27 -40.92
C THR A 240 16.26 13.94 -41.33
N SER A 241 17.25 14.42 -40.59
CA SER A 241 18.67 14.09 -40.83
C SER A 241 19.09 12.71 -40.33
N GLU A 242 18.27 12.05 -39.51
CA GLU A 242 18.58 10.80 -38.80
C GLU A 242 19.85 10.89 -37.95
N SER A 243 20.05 12.04 -37.29
CA SER A 243 21.27 12.36 -36.55
C SER A 243 20.98 13.07 -35.22
N PHE A 244 21.92 12.97 -34.29
CA PHE A 244 21.89 13.71 -33.03
C PHE A 244 22.49 15.10 -33.23
N GLY A 245 21.81 16.12 -32.70
CA GLY A 245 22.31 17.49 -32.63
C GLY A 245 23.36 17.70 -31.53
N PRO A 246 23.82 18.94 -31.33
CA PRO A 246 24.74 19.27 -30.24
C PRO A 246 24.06 19.17 -28.87
N LEU A 247 24.86 19.08 -27.80
CA LEU A 247 24.38 19.23 -26.44
C LEU A 247 23.96 20.69 -26.20
N LEU A 248 22.71 20.90 -25.80
CA LEU A 248 22.16 22.22 -25.52
C LEU A 248 22.02 22.39 -24.00
N ARG A 249 22.58 23.47 -23.44
CA ARG A 249 22.55 23.70 -21.98
C ARG A 249 21.15 24.01 -21.47
N LEU A 250 20.86 23.47 -20.28
CA LEU A 250 19.72 23.85 -19.45
C LEU A 250 19.95 25.24 -18.81
N PRO A 251 18.89 25.89 -18.28
CA PRO A 251 19.00 27.22 -17.69
C PRO A 251 19.64 27.25 -16.29
N PHE A 252 20.07 26.10 -15.78
CA PHE A 252 20.65 25.89 -14.45
C PHE A 252 21.70 24.76 -14.50
N ASP A 253 22.55 24.70 -13.49
CA ASP A 253 23.46 23.57 -13.27
C ASP A 253 22.83 22.67 -12.20
N ALA A 254 22.39 21.46 -12.56
CA ALA A 254 21.96 20.47 -11.58
C ALA A 254 23.21 19.93 -10.87
N GLY A 255 23.20 19.93 -9.54
CA GLY A 255 24.22 19.25 -8.71
C GLY A 255 23.81 17.81 -8.39
N ASP A 256 24.63 17.09 -7.60
CA ASP A 256 24.42 15.67 -7.29
C ASP A 256 23.08 15.39 -6.58
N ASP A 257 22.55 16.38 -5.84
CA ASP A 257 21.30 16.31 -5.08
C ASP A 257 20.14 17.06 -5.77
N ALA A 258 20.04 17.00 -7.10
CA ALA A 258 18.95 17.63 -7.84
C ALA A 258 18.28 16.68 -8.85
N THR A 259 16.97 16.86 -9.08
CA THR A 259 16.22 16.08 -10.08
C THR A 259 15.71 16.97 -11.19
N VAL A 260 15.89 16.53 -12.44
CA VAL A 260 15.46 17.23 -13.65
C VAL A 260 14.45 16.38 -14.41
N THR A 261 13.37 16.98 -14.91
CA THR A 261 12.37 16.28 -15.73
C THR A 261 12.01 17.11 -16.95
N LEU A 262 11.99 16.50 -18.13
CA LEU A 262 11.63 17.15 -19.40
C LEU A 262 10.16 16.90 -19.75
N SER A 263 9.49 17.91 -20.30
CA SER A 263 8.12 17.81 -20.83
C SER A 263 7.94 18.72 -22.05
N CYS A 264 6.76 18.67 -22.67
CA CYS A 264 6.38 19.50 -23.80
C CYS A 264 5.06 20.23 -23.54
N VAL A 265 5.01 21.50 -23.94
CA VAL A 265 3.82 22.34 -23.86
C VAL A 265 3.20 22.45 -25.24
N ARG A 266 1.99 21.90 -25.39
CA ARG A 266 1.17 21.93 -26.62
C ARG A 266 1.90 21.47 -27.90
N GLU A 267 2.92 20.62 -27.81
CA GLU A 267 3.78 20.22 -28.95
C GLU A 267 4.52 21.38 -29.63
N GLU A 268 4.66 22.53 -28.96
CA GLU A 268 5.26 23.74 -29.52
C GLU A 268 6.54 24.18 -28.80
N LYS A 269 6.63 23.95 -27.50
CA LYS A 269 7.74 24.35 -26.62
C LYS A 269 8.19 23.20 -25.73
N LEU A 270 9.47 23.20 -25.34
CA LEU A 270 9.98 22.34 -24.27
C LEU A 270 9.71 23.00 -22.92
N ALA A 271 9.50 22.18 -21.91
CA ALA A 271 9.46 22.59 -20.52
C ALA A 271 10.37 21.71 -19.69
N VAL A 272 11.01 22.28 -18.68
CA VAL A 272 11.89 21.58 -17.75
C VAL A 272 11.50 21.91 -16.32
N LEU A 273 11.30 20.88 -15.52
CA LEU A 273 11.13 20.96 -14.08
C LEU A 273 12.49 20.66 -13.41
N PHE A 274 12.92 21.55 -12.55
CA PHE A 274 14.14 21.45 -11.75
C PHE A 274 13.75 21.44 -10.28
N THR A 275 14.17 20.42 -9.54
CA THR A 275 13.94 20.34 -8.08
C THR A 275 15.28 20.28 -7.37
N HIS A 276 15.45 21.15 -6.37
CA HIS A 276 16.66 21.26 -5.56
C HIS A 276 16.43 20.67 -4.17
N TYR A 277 17.32 19.77 -3.73
CA TYR A 277 17.28 19.18 -2.40
C TYR A 277 18.41 19.74 -1.54
N GLU A 278 18.08 20.50 -0.49
CA GLU A 278 19.02 20.83 0.59
C GLU A 278 18.74 19.93 1.80
N LEU A 279 19.78 19.29 2.35
CA LEU A 279 19.68 18.37 3.49
C LEU A 279 19.04 18.98 4.76
N GLU A 280 19.09 20.32 4.90
CA GLU A 280 18.53 21.07 6.04
C GLU A 280 17.73 22.32 5.61
N GLY A 281 17.40 22.47 4.31
CA GLY A 281 16.73 23.65 3.74
C GLY A 281 15.34 23.35 3.14
N PRO A 282 14.53 24.40 2.83
CA PRO A 282 13.21 24.22 2.22
C PRO A 282 13.32 23.64 0.81
N LEU A 283 12.40 22.74 0.44
CA LEU A 283 12.34 22.21 -0.92
C LEU A 283 11.99 23.34 -1.89
N GLU A 284 12.83 23.54 -2.91
CA GLU A 284 12.59 24.50 -3.98
C GLU A 284 12.46 23.77 -5.32
N PHE A 285 11.50 24.20 -6.15
CA PHE A 285 11.44 23.79 -7.53
C PHE A 285 11.14 24.94 -8.48
N GLU A 286 11.67 24.81 -9.70
CA GLU A 286 11.55 25.76 -10.78
C GLU A 286 11.06 25.08 -12.05
N ILE A 287 10.16 25.74 -12.76
CA ILE A 287 9.69 25.31 -14.07
C ILE A 287 10.10 26.36 -15.09
N TRP A 288 10.75 25.89 -16.15
CA TRP A 288 11.26 26.70 -17.24
C TRP A 288 10.61 26.27 -18.55
N ILE A 289 10.21 27.22 -19.39
CA ILE A 289 9.65 26.95 -20.72
C ILE A 289 10.56 27.56 -21.77
N SER A 290 10.84 26.82 -22.85
CA SER A 290 11.65 27.29 -23.95
C SER A 290 10.95 28.42 -24.69
N THR A 291 11.62 29.55 -24.89
CA THR A 291 11.16 30.67 -25.71
C THR A 291 11.61 30.53 -27.15
N LYS A 292 12.81 29.98 -27.36
CA LYS A 292 13.39 29.75 -28.69
C LYS A 292 14.33 28.55 -28.65
N ILE A 293 14.22 27.68 -29.64
CA ILE A 293 15.14 26.55 -29.86
C ILE A 293 15.84 26.82 -31.19
N GLU A 294 17.14 27.07 -31.13
CA GLU A 294 18.01 27.22 -32.29
C GLU A 294 18.92 25.99 -32.41
N ALA A 295 19.70 25.90 -33.49
CA ALA A 295 20.56 24.74 -33.74
C ALA A 295 21.59 24.47 -32.62
N GLU A 296 22.11 25.53 -31.98
CA GLU A 296 23.20 25.43 -30.99
C GLU A 296 22.82 25.93 -29.60
N LYS A 297 21.60 26.48 -29.43
CA LYS A 297 21.18 27.07 -28.16
C LYS A 297 19.67 26.96 -27.95
N VAL A 298 19.28 26.78 -26.69
CA VAL A 298 17.90 27.00 -26.24
C VAL A 298 17.84 28.20 -25.32
N SER A 299 16.88 29.06 -25.58
CA SER A 299 16.52 30.18 -24.70
C SER A 299 15.33 29.75 -23.84
N TRP A 300 15.41 30.03 -22.54
CA TRP A 300 14.42 29.63 -21.55
C TRP A 300 13.82 30.87 -20.88
N SER A 301 12.57 30.74 -20.44
CA SER A 301 11.90 31.68 -19.55
C SER A 301 11.42 30.95 -18.31
N LYS A 302 11.64 31.54 -17.13
CA LYS A 302 11.14 30.99 -15.88
C LYS A 302 9.62 31.15 -15.88
N PHE A 303 8.91 30.03 -15.79
CA PHE A 303 7.46 29.99 -15.78
C PHE A 303 6.92 30.01 -14.35
N LEU A 304 7.49 29.20 -13.46
CA LEU A 304 7.05 29.10 -12.08
C LEU A 304 8.26 28.85 -11.17
N ARG A 305 8.30 29.47 -10.00
CA ARG A 305 9.22 29.15 -8.91
C ARG A 305 8.41 29.04 -7.63
N VAL A 306 8.62 27.96 -6.89
CA VAL A 306 7.98 27.73 -5.60
C VAL A 306 9.08 27.46 -4.58
N VAL A 307 9.00 28.18 -3.47
CA VAL A 307 9.91 28.10 -2.32
C VAL A 307 9.07 27.76 -1.11
N ASP A 308 9.60 26.91 -0.23
CA ASP A 308 8.94 26.54 1.03
C ASP A 308 7.62 25.78 0.81
N ALA A 309 7.67 24.80 -0.10
CA ALA A 309 6.57 23.86 -0.20
C ALA A 309 6.62 22.95 1.04
N GLU A 310 5.72 23.14 2.01
CA GLU A 310 5.45 22.20 3.14
C GLU A 310 5.13 20.75 2.67
N PHE A 311 5.14 20.50 1.37
CA PHE A 311 4.68 19.31 0.69
C PHE A 311 5.62 18.99 -0.47
N GLU A 312 5.83 17.70 -0.75
CA GLU A 312 6.62 17.09 -1.83
C GLU A 312 5.76 16.87 -3.11
N PRO A 313 5.27 17.86 -3.89
CA PRO A 313 4.07 17.64 -4.71
C PRO A 313 4.42 17.32 -6.18
N LEU A 314 5.60 17.73 -6.64
CA LEU A 314 6.05 17.62 -8.03
C LEU A 314 7.26 16.67 -8.18
N ILE A 315 7.61 15.93 -7.12
CA ILE A 315 8.60 14.86 -7.19
C ILE A 315 7.97 13.69 -7.94
N SER A 316 7.94 13.79 -9.26
CA SER A 316 7.68 12.67 -10.14
C SER A 316 8.92 12.50 -10.99
N TYR A 317 9.58 11.35 -10.89
CA TYR A 317 10.68 10.97 -11.79
C TYR A 317 10.24 10.82 -13.27
N ASP A 318 8.95 11.03 -13.58
CA ASP A 318 8.34 10.43 -14.75
C ASP A 318 7.66 11.39 -15.73
N CYS A 319 6.88 12.40 -15.28
CA CYS A 319 6.24 13.40 -16.17
C CYS A 319 5.57 14.57 -15.41
N PHE A 320 5.45 15.71 -16.09
CA PHE A 320 4.63 16.86 -15.66
C PHE A 320 3.99 17.57 -16.86
N PHE A 321 2.97 18.39 -16.63
CA PHE A 321 2.18 19.07 -17.65
C PHE A 321 2.03 20.56 -17.32
N ILE A 322 1.88 21.40 -18.34
CA ILE A 322 1.70 22.85 -18.18
C ILE A 322 0.47 23.32 -18.93
N ASP A 323 -0.34 24.15 -18.28
CA ASP A 323 -1.31 25.03 -18.92
C ASP A 323 -0.79 26.48 -18.82
N GLU A 324 -0.25 27.00 -19.93
CA GLU A 324 0.32 28.35 -19.99
C GLU A 324 -0.75 29.45 -19.78
N GLU A 325 -1.97 29.23 -20.25
CA GLU A 325 -3.05 30.23 -20.14
C GLU A 325 -3.50 30.40 -18.69
N LYS A 326 -3.59 29.29 -17.95
CA LYS A 326 -3.96 29.30 -16.53
C LYS A 326 -2.77 29.45 -15.59
N LYS A 327 -1.55 29.49 -16.13
CA LYS A 327 -0.29 29.54 -15.39
C LYS A 327 -0.16 28.46 -14.30
N VAL A 328 -0.52 27.23 -14.64
CA VAL A 328 -0.42 26.09 -13.72
C VAL A 328 0.44 24.97 -14.28
N ALA A 329 1.14 24.28 -13.40
CA ALA A 329 1.84 23.05 -13.64
C ALA A 329 1.15 21.90 -12.91
N MET A 330 1.22 20.70 -13.48
CA MET A 330 0.50 19.53 -12.97
C MET A 330 1.36 18.27 -13.04
N SER A 331 1.25 17.39 -12.05
CA SER A 331 1.97 16.11 -12.02
C SER A 331 1.22 15.03 -11.24
N PHE A 332 1.67 13.79 -11.41
CA PHE A 332 1.23 12.66 -10.61
C PHE A 332 2.20 12.40 -9.44
N GLU A 333 1.70 11.88 -8.32
CA GLU A 333 2.53 11.52 -7.14
C GLU A 333 3.21 10.14 -7.32
N ASP A 334 4.52 10.05 -7.05
CA ASP A 334 5.43 8.96 -7.45
C ASP A 334 5.13 7.60 -6.79
N ALA A 335 4.89 7.60 -5.48
CA ALA A 335 4.84 6.34 -4.72
C ALA A 335 3.53 5.56 -4.95
N TYR A 336 2.43 6.29 -5.16
CA TYR A 336 1.08 5.76 -5.40
C TYR A 336 0.28 6.83 -6.15
N PRO A 337 0.01 6.66 -7.45
CA PRO A 337 -0.58 7.67 -8.34
C PRO A 337 -2.11 7.74 -8.15
N THR A 338 -2.48 7.90 -6.90
CA THR A 338 -3.82 8.15 -6.38
C THR A 338 -4.12 9.63 -6.35
N LYS A 339 -3.11 10.48 -6.59
CA LYS A 339 -3.17 11.94 -6.42
C LYS A 339 -2.57 12.64 -7.63
N PHE A 340 -3.29 13.66 -8.09
CA PHE A 340 -2.87 14.59 -9.15
C PHE A 340 -2.67 15.97 -8.52
N ASN A 341 -1.44 16.47 -8.59
CA ASN A 341 -1.05 17.73 -7.98
C ASN A 341 -1.10 18.84 -9.03
N ILE A 342 -1.64 20.00 -8.64
CA ILE A 342 -1.74 21.20 -9.46
C ILE A 342 -1.10 22.34 -8.67
N VAL A 343 -0.16 23.03 -9.30
CA VAL A 343 0.61 24.12 -8.70
C VAL A 343 0.51 25.35 -9.61
N GLY A 344 0.25 26.53 -9.06
CA GLY A 344 0.21 27.80 -9.78
C GLY A 344 0.98 28.90 -9.04
N GLU A 345 0.91 30.12 -9.58
CA GLU A 345 1.52 31.32 -8.98
C GLU A 345 0.96 31.62 -7.57
N ALA A 346 1.71 32.38 -6.77
CA ALA A 346 1.34 32.83 -5.42
C ALA A 346 1.00 31.72 -4.40
N GLY A 347 1.59 30.52 -4.56
CA GLY A 347 1.37 29.40 -3.65
C GLY A 347 0.05 28.66 -3.87
N TYR A 348 -0.61 28.86 -5.00
CA TYR A 348 -1.78 28.06 -5.38
C TYR A 348 -1.37 26.59 -5.50
N PHE A 349 -1.84 25.77 -4.57
CA PHE A 349 -1.60 24.34 -4.53
C PHE A 349 -2.92 23.61 -4.37
N LYS A 350 -3.17 22.62 -5.21
CA LYS A 350 -4.36 21.77 -5.14
C LYS A 350 -4.01 20.33 -5.43
N LYS A 351 -4.43 19.44 -4.53
CA LYS A 351 -4.24 18.00 -4.63
C LYS A 351 -5.59 17.35 -4.90
N LEU A 352 -5.70 16.64 -6.03
CA LEU A 352 -6.92 15.96 -6.43
C LEU A 352 -6.76 14.44 -6.28
N GLU A 353 -7.67 13.79 -5.56
CA GLU A 353 -7.68 12.33 -5.47
C GLU A 353 -8.35 11.69 -6.70
N LEU A 354 -7.63 10.73 -7.29
CA LEU A 354 -8.04 9.95 -8.46
C LEU A 354 -8.85 8.69 -8.05
N GLU A 355 -8.78 8.25 -6.78
CA GLU A 355 -9.36 6.97 -6.29
C GLU A 355 -10.90 6.95 -6.24
N GLU A 356 -11.57 8.06 -5.92
CA GLU A 356 -13.04 8.10 -5.93
C GLU A 356 -13.63 8.00 -7.36
N ARG A 357 -12.88 8.44 -8.39
CA ARG A 357 -13.40 8.59 -9.76
C ARG A 357 -13.04 7.46 -10.72
N LEU A 358 -12.04 6.64 -10.38
CA LEU A 358 -11.53 5.58 -11.26
C LEU A 358 -11.69 4.15 -10.69
N GLY A 359 -12.24 4.01 -9.49
CA GLY A 359 -12.48 2.72 -8.82
C GLY A 359 -11.27 2.21 -8.01
N ARG A 360 -11.53 1.42 -6.96
CA ARG A 360 -10.58 1.01 -5.89
C ARG A 360 -9.43 0.09 -6.33
N ASP A 361 -9.23 -0.09 -7.62
CA ASP A 361 -8.38 -1.14 -8.19
C ASP A 361 -7.23 -0.59 -9.04
N ILE A 362 -6.71 0.60 -8.73
CA ILE A 362 -5.59 1.22 -9.46
C ILE A 362 -4.39 1.34 -8.52
N LYS A 363 -3.58 0.29 -8.46
CA LYS A 363 -2.42 0.25 -7.54
C LYS A 363 -1.09 0.67 -8.17
N TRP A 364 -1.03 0.97 -9.47
CA TRP A 364 0.24 1.21 -10.18
C TRP A 364 -0.01 2.01 -11.48
N MET A 365 0.26 3.32 -11.49
CA MET A 365 0.57 4.08 -12.72
C MET A 365 2.08 4.00 -12.90
N GLN A 366 2.53 3.79 -14.12
CA GLN A 366 3.97 3.80 -14.42
C GLN A 366 4.35 4.97 -15.33
N HIS A 367 3.41 5.49 -16.15
CA HIS A 367 3.73 6.46 -17.19
C HIS A 367 2.50 7.31 -17.56
N ALA A 368 2.67 8.60 -17.84
CA ALA A 368 1.67 9.45 -18.50
C ALA A 368 2.31 10.38 -19.54
N CYS A 369 1.57 10.74 -20.58
CA CYS A 369 2.02 11.68 -21.61
C CYS A 369 0.86 12.54 -22.13
N SER A 370 1.20 13.74 -22.59
CA SER A 370 0.29 14.64 -23.30
C SER A 370 -0.22 13.93 -24.56
N TYR A 371 -1.52 14.05 -24.85
CA TYR A 371 -2.12 13.46 -26.04
C TYR A 371 -2.85 14.52 -26.87
N VAL A 372 -2.43 14.65 -28.12
CA VAL A 372 -3.11 15.48 -29.12
C VAL A 372 -3.72 14.55 -30.17
N ARG A 373 -4.96 14.81 -30.61
CA ARG A 373 -5.57 14.01 -31.68
C ARG A 373 -4.88 14.34 -33.00
N SER A 374 -4.41 13.31 -33.70
CA SER A 374 -3.77 13.49 -34.99
C SER A 374 -4.52 12.80 -36.12
N LEU A 375 -4.52 13.47 -37.27
CA LEU A 375 -4.98 12.93 -38.54
C LEU A 375 -3.95 12.01 -39.21
N ALA A 376 -2.81 11.73 -38.54
CA ALA A 376 -1.76 10.84 -39.03
C ALA A 376 -2.30 9.47 -39.44
N ASP A 377 -2.11 9.12 -40.71
CA ASP A 377 -2.48 7.81 -41.25
C ASP A 377 -1.32 6.83 -41.09
N ILE A 378 -1.52 5.76 -40.33
CA ILE A 378 -0.53 4.69 -40.19
C ILE A 378 -0.65 3.79 -41.42
N LYS A 379 0.17 4.06 -42.45
CA LYS A 379 0.28 3.20 -43.64
C LYS A 379 0.54 1.75 -43.20
N GLN A 380 -0.37 0.85 -43.57
CA GLN A 380 -0.20 -0.59 -43.38
C GLN A 380 0.92 -1.10 -44.31
N PRO A 381 1.69 -2.12 -43.90
CA PRO A 381 2.72 -2.69 -44.75
C PRO A 381 2.09 -3.20 -46.06
N ALA A 382 2.71 -2.89 -47.20
CA ALA A 382 2.24 -3.36 -48.50
C ALA A 382 2.16 -4.90 -48.51
N ALA A 383 1.07 -5.46 -49.04
CA ALA A 383 0.94 -6.91 -49.24
C ALA A 383 2.18 -7.47 -49.94
N ALA A 384 2.63 -8.65 -49.52
CA ALA A 384 3.93 -9.28 -49.76
C ALA A 384 4.35 -9.47 -51.25
N GLY A 385 4.48 -8.38 -52.00
CA GLY A 385 4.87 -8.35 -53.41
C GLY A 385 5.73 -7.14 -53.80
N GLY A 386 6.01 -6.22 -52.89
CA GLY A 386 6.96 -5.11 -53.12
C GLY A 386 8.39 -5.55 -52.83
N LYS A 387 9.30 -5.43 -53.82
CA LYS A 387 10.73 -5.71 -53.68
C LYS A 387 11.28 -5.07 -52.39
N ARG A 388 11.72 -5.87 -51.41
CA ARG A 388 12.55 -5.39 -50.29
C ARG A 388 13.73 -4.65 -50.92
N LYS A 389 13.92 -3.36 -50.62
CA LYS A 389 15.14 -2.63 -50.97
C LYS A 389 16.32 -3.48 -50.50
N GLN A 390 17.27 -3.74 -51.40
CA GLN A 390 18.45 -4.53 -51.12
C GLN A 390 19.19 -3.85 -49.95
N GLN A 391 19.31 -4.58 -48.84
CA GLN A 391 20.03 -4.12 -47.65
C GLN A 391 21.48 -3.86 -48.03
N SER A 392 22.01 -2.67 -47.73
CA SER A 392 23.40 -2.33 -48.07
C SER A 392 24.35 -3.28 -47.33
N GLU A 393 25.39 -3.79 -48.00
CA GLU A 393 26.41 -4.66 -47.38
C GLU A 393 27.01 -4.03 -46.11
N LEU A 394 27.19 -2.70 -46.13
CA LEU A 394 27.71 -1.91 -45.01
C LEU A 394 26.78 -1.92 -43.79
N GLU A 395 25.48 -1.86 -44.02
CA GLU A 395 24.47 -1.86 -42.94
C GLU A 395 24.33 -3.25 -42.31
N LYS A 396 24.40 -4.31 -43.15
CA LYS A 396 24.44 -5.69 -42.68
C LYS A 396 25.70 -5.95 -41.84
N GLN A 397 26.86 -5.49 -42.30
CA GLN A 397 28.12 -5.62 -41.57
C GLN A 397 28.06 -4.96 -40.19
N ARG A 398 27.50 -3.75 -40.08
CA ARG A 398 27.31 -3.05 -38.79
C ARG A 398 26.37 -3.79 -37.85
N TYR A 399 25.26 -4.31 -38.38
CA TYR A 399 24.33 -5.12 -37.59
C TYR A 399 25.00 -6.38 -37.04
N ASP A 400 25.73 -7.11 -37.89
CA ASP A 400 26.45 -8.34 -37.50
C ASP A 400 27.55 -8.06 -36.45
N GLN A 401 28.26 -6.92 -36.58
CA GLN A 401 29.23 -6.46 -35.57
C GLN A 401 28.58 -6.19 -34.21
N ASN A 402 27.44 -5.49 -34.17
CA ASN A 402 26.73 -5.22 -32.92
C ASN A 402 26.17 -6.50 -32.29
N MET A 403 25.71 -7.45 -33.10
CA MET A 403 25.28 -8.76 -32.63
C MET A 403 26.43 -9.58 -32.02
N ALA A 404 27.62 -9.53 -32.62
CA ALA A 404 28.81 -10.17 -32.07
C ALA A 404 29.25 -9.54 -30.73
N ARG A 405 29.29 -8.19 -30.66
CA ARG A 405 29.60 -7.45 -29.41
C ARG A 405 28.59 -7.76 -28.31
N LEU A 406 27.30 -7.80 -28.64
CA LEU A 406 26.24 -8.16 -27.71
C LEU A 406 26.36 -9.62 -27.22
N ALA A 407 26.71 -10.55 -28.10
CA ALA A 407 26.94 -11.94 -27.71
C ALA A 407 28.13 -12.07 -26.75
N ALA A 408 29.21 -11.32 -26.97
CA ALA A 408 30.35 -11.23 -26.06
C ALA A 408 29.95 -10.66 -24.69
N LEU A 409 29.19 -9.56 -24.66
CA LEU A 409 28.66 -8.96 -23.42
C LEU A 409 27.74 -9.89 -22.65
N LYS A 410 26.86 -10.63 -23.33
CA LYS A 410 26.02 -11.65 -22.69
C LYS A 410 26.86 -12.78 -22.10
N LYS A 411 27.96 -13.15 -22.73
CA LYS A 411 28.90 -14.16 -22.22
C LYS A 411 29.63 -13.64 -20.97
N LEU A 412 30.10 -12.40 -20.99
CA LEU A 412 30.69 -11.72 -19.82
C LEU A 412 29.69 -11.59 -18.67
N SER A 413 28.45 -11.15 -18.96
CA SER A 413 27.38 -11.04 -17.97
C SER A 413 27.02 -12.40 -17.34
N ARG A 414 26.96 -13.48 -18.13
CA ARG A 414 26.74 -14.84 -17.61
C ARG A 414 27.93 -15.36 -16.81
N ALA A 415 29.15 -15.09 -17.24
CA ALA A 415 30.36 -15.44 -16.51
C ALA A 415 30.41 -14.70 -15.16
N TRP A 416 30.13 -13.41 -15.16
CA TRP A 416 29.99 -12.58 -13.96
C TRP A 416 28.86 -13.07 -13.04
N GLN A 417 27.71 -13.49 -13.59
CA GLN A 417 26.61 -14.09 -12.81
C GLN A 417 26.93 -15.50 -12.27
N GLN A 418 27.83 -16.24 -12.92
CA GLN A 418 28.28 -17.55 -12.46
C GLN A 418 29.38 -17.44 -11.40
N GLU A 419 30.30 -16.49 -11.54
CA GLU A 419 31.32 -16.19 -10.53
C GLU A 419 30.70 -15.58 -9.25
N ASN A 420 29.66 -14.75 -9.38
CA ASN A 420 29.01 -14.09 -8.24
C ASN A 420 27.76 -14.82 -7.71
N LYS A 421 27.64 -16.13 -7.93
CA LYS A 421 26.52 -16.95 -7.42
C LYS A 421 26.64 -17.31 -5.93
N GLY A 422 27.74 -16.93 -5.28
CA GLY A 422 27.98 -17.11 -3.84
C GLY A 422 28.44 -15.85 -3.11
N ASP A 423 28.79 -14.78 -3.84
CA ASP A 423 29.33 -13.56 -3.26
C ASP A 423 28.57 -12.33 -3.78
N ASN A 424 28.08 -11.50 -2.84
CA ASN A 424 27.76 -10.11 -3.13
C ASN A 424 29.06 -9.45 -3.62
N ILE A 425 29.18 -9.09 -4.91
CA ILE A 425 30.34 -8.31 -5.36
C ILE A 425 29.93 -7.07 -6.16
N PRO A 426 30.57 -5.92 -5.91
CA PRO A 426 29.96 -4.62 -6.09
C PRO A 426 30.73 -3.78 -7.17
N THR A 427 30.10 -2.72 -7.70
CA THR A 427 30.71 -1.74 -8.65
C THR A 427 31.45 -0.62 -7.93
N MET A 428 32.70 -0.28 -8.32
CA MET A 428 33.74 0.61 -7.72
C MET A 428 33.43 1.64 -6.61
N ALA A 429 32.22 2.15 -6.42
CA ALA A 429 31.78 2.58 -5.08
C ALA A 429 32.02 1.47 -4.05
N ALA A 430 31.81 0.23 -4.48
CA ALA A 430 32.24 -1.05 -3.92
C ALA A 430 33.67 -1.13 -3.42
N MET A 431 34.67 -0.58 -4.10
CA MET A 431 36.06 -0.80 -3.70
C MET A 431 36.38 0.09 -2.50
N MET A 432 35.81 1.31 -2.47
CA MET A 432 35.81 2.15 -1.27
C MET A 432 34.87 1.61 -0.18
N ILE A 433 33.73 1.03 -0.55
CA ILE A 433 32.77 0.40 0.37
C ILE A 433 33.27 -0.94 0.90
N VAL A 434 34.10 -1.70 0.19
CA VAL A 434 34.68 -2.97 0.63
C VAL A 434 35.86 -2.72 1.54
N ASP A 435 36.67 -1.68 1.30
CA ASP A 435 37.64 -1.25 2.31
C ASP A 435 36.94 -0.65 3.53
N PHE A 436 35.85 0.11 3.36
CA PHE A 436 35.07 0.61 4.49
C PHE A 436 34.28 -0.50 5.20
N GLN A 437 33.74 -1.49 4.49
CA GLN A 437 33.03 -2.65 5.05
C GLN A 437 34.00 -3.63 5.66
N ASN A 438 35.19 -3.85 5.11
CA ASN A 438 36.23 -4.65 5.73
C ASN A 438 36.81 -3.93 6.93
N CYS A 439 37.02 -2.61 6.87
CA CYS A 439 37.36 -1.81 8.05
C CYS A 439 36.22 -1.83 9.07
N PHE A 440 34.95 -1.78 8.65
CA PHE A 440 33.78 -1.79 9.54
C PHE A 440 33.54 -3.18 10.13
N ILE A 441 33.74 -4.25 9.37
CA ILE A 441 33.69 -5.65 9.82
C ILE A 441 34.89 -5.92 10.73
N PHE A 442 36.08 -5.41 10.42
CA PHE A 442 37.25 -5.51 11.28
C PHE A 442 37.06 -4.69 12.56
N ILE A 443 36.49 -3.49 12.48
CA ILE A 443 36.07 -2.69 13.64
C ILE A 443 34.99 -3.42 14.42
N LEU A 444 34.01 -4.06 13.78
CA LEU A 444 32.97 -4.85 14.45
C LEU A 444 33.55 -6.12 15.08
N LEU A 445 34.52 -6.78 14.45
CA LEU A 445 35.24 -7.95 14.98
C LEU A 445 36.17 -7.53 16.12
N CYS A 446 36.82 -6.37 16.03
CA CYS A 446 37.59 -5.75 17.10
C CYS A 446 36.69 -5.32 18.25
N LEU A 447 35.54 -4.71 17.99
CA LEU A 447 34.54 -4.35 18.99
C LEU A 447 33.91 -5.60 19.60
N PHE A 448 33.64 -6.65 18.82
CA PHE A 448 33.10 -7.92 19.29
C PHE A 448 34.14 -8.70 20.09
N SER A 449 35.41 -8.70 19.70
CA SER A 449 36.50 -9.31 20.47
C SER A 449 36.84 -8.50 21.71
N LEU A 450 36.78 -7.16 21.67
CA LEU A 450 36.89 -6.27 22.83
C LEU A 450 35.68 -6.43 23.76
N LEU A 451 34.48 -6.65 23.22
CA LEU A 451 33.27 -6.98 23.96
C LEU A 451 33.38 -8.37 24.59
N CYS A 452 33.82 -9.39 23.85
CA CYS A 452 34.08 -10.72 24.40
C CYS A 452 35.17 -10.69 25.46
N TYR A 453 36.25 -9.93 25.25
CA TYR A 453 37.34 -9.74 26.20
C TYR A 453 36.86 -8.97 27.45
N THR A 454 36.10 -7.89 27.29
CA THR A 454 35.51 -7.18 28.43
C THR A 454 34.45 -8.02 29.14
N LEU A 455 33.72 -8.92 28.46
CA LEU A 455 32.75 -9.83 29.07
C LEU A 455 33.41 -11.01 29.80
N PHE A 456 34.54 -11.54 29.29
CA PHE A 456 35.31 -12.60 29.95
C PHE A 456 36.21 -12.08 31.07
N PHE A 457 36.76 -10.87 30.94
CA PHE A 457 37.75 -10.32 31.87
C PHE A 457 37.24 -9.18 32.76
N ARG A 458 36.08 -8.55 32.50
CA ARG A 458 35.34 -7.89 33.60
C ARG A 458 34.74 -8.99 34.45
N LYS A 459 35.39 -9.32 35.56
CA LYS A 459 34.69 -9.79 36.74
C LYS A 459 33.47 -8.88 36.92
N GLN A 460 32.25 -9.41 36.76
CA GLN A 460 31.05 -8.73 37.20
C GLN A 460 31.33 -8.27 38.63
N LYS A 461 31.42 -6.95 38.84
CA LYS A 461 31.25 -6.42 40.19
C LYS A 461 29.87 -6.90 40.61
N LYS A 462 29.83 -7.89 41.50
CA LYS A 462 28.60 -8.28 42.22
C LYS A 462 28.03 -6.99 42.80
N SER A 463 27.01 -6.43 42.16
CA SER A 463 26.20 -5.40 42.80
C SER A 463 25.59 -6.05 44.02
N ARG A 464 25.85 -5.47 45.20
CA ARG A 464 25.30 -5.88 46.50
C ARG A 464 23.80 -5.55 46.58
N LEU A 465 23.00 -6.12 45.70
CA LEU A 465 21.55 -6.28 45.86
C LEU A 465 21.29 -7.77 45.70
N GLY A 466 20.76 -8.40 46.76
CA GLY A 466 20.64 -9.84 46.89
C GLY A 466 19.94 -10.46 45.69
N PHE A 467 20.65 -11.34 44.97
CA PHE A 467 20.07 -12.18 43.92
C PHE A 467 19.21 -13.32 44.50
N ASP A 468 19.15 -13.45 45.82
CA ASP A 468 18.43 -14.52 46.52
C ASP A 468 16.91 -14.25 46.62
N ASP A 469 16.44 -13.04 46.25
CA ASP A 469 15.03 -12.63 46.41
C ASP A 469 14.25 -12.53 45.07
N LEU A 470 14.88 -12.69 43.90
CA LEU A 470 14.18 -12.61 42.60
C LEU A 470 13.54 -13.96 42.22
N PRO A 471 12.46 -13.98 41.42
CA PRO A 471 11.93 -15.22 40.90
C PRO A 471 12.97 -16.04 40.12
N PRO A 472 12.84 -17.38 40.06
CA PRO A 472 13.75 -18.23 39.32
C PRO A 472 13.94 -17.78 37.87
N SER A 473 15.19 -17.75 37.40
CA SER A 473 15.53 -17.39 36.02
C SER A 473 16.09 -18.60 35.27
N PRO A 474 15.54 -18.95 34.10
CA PRO A 474 16.18 -19.94 33.23
C PRO A 474 17.53 -19.43 32.67
N PRO A 475 18.33 -20.30 32.03
CA PRO A 475 19.57 -19.90 31.40
C PRO A 475 19.35 -18.80 30.35
N SER A 476 20.16 -17.74 30.42
CA SER A 476 20.06 -16.58 29.53
C SER A 476 21.36 -16.37 28.76
N LEU A 477 21.27 -15.88 27.52
CA LEU A 477 22.46 -15.57 26.72
C LEU A 477 23.06 -14.21 27.14
N PRO A 478 24.39 -14.03 27.08
CA PRO A 478 25.02 -12.72 27.31
C PRO A 478 24.38 -11.65 26.42
N ILE A 479 24.22 -10.43 26.96
CA ILE A 479 23.61 -9.28 26.28
C ILE A 479 22.12 -9.49 26.03
N ILE A 480 21.71 -10.36 25.09
CA ILE A 480 20.32 -10.47 24.62
C ILE A 480 19.35 -11.11 25.63
N GLY A 481 19.87 -11.84 26.62
CA GLY A 481 19.04 -12.49 27.64
C GLY A 481 18.22 -13.64 27.08
N HIS A 482 16.90 -13.59 27.31
CA HIS A 482 15.92 -14.60 26.92
C HIS A 482 15.24 -14.30 25.58
N LEU A 483 15.72 -13.29 24.83
CA LEU A 483 15.16 -12.92 23.52
C LEU A 483 15.05 -14.12 22.57
N HIS A 484 16.04 -15.00 22.57
CA HIS A 484 16.09 -16.22 21.76
C HIS A 484 14.92 -17.21 22.03
N ILE A 485 14.28 -17.13 23.21
CA ILE A 485 13.08 -17.93 23.54
C ILE A 485 11.80 -17.20 23.08
N ILE A 486 11.82 -15.87 23.12
CA ILE A 486 10.66 -15.00 22.85
C ILE A 486 10.44 -14.78 21.34
N LEU A 487 11.48 -14.96 20.50
CA LEU A 487 11.38 -14.90 19.03
C LEU A 487 10.68 -16.11 18.39
N SER A 488 10.11 -17.03 19.16
CA SER A 488 9.33 -18.16 18.65
C SER A 488 8.03 -17.72 17.97
N LEU A 489 7.63 -18.45 16.92
CA LEU A 489 6.37 -18.21 16.18
C LEU A 489 5.12 -18.37 17.05
N LEU A 490 5.19 -19.08 18.19
CA LEU A 490 4.08 -19.21 19.16
C LEU A 490 4.61 -18.92 20.56
N ILE A 491 4.64 -17.63 20.91
CA ILE A 491 5.28 -17.13 22.14
C ILE A 491 4.60 -17.73 23.39
N HIS A 492 3.27 -17.79 23.44
CA HIS A 492 2.53 -18.35 24.58
C HIS A 492 2.87 -19.82 24.86
N LYS A 493 2.96 -20.67 23.83
CA LYS A 493 3.37 -22.08 23.98
C LYS A 493 4.84 -22.21 24.39
N SER A 494 5.70 -21.35 23.87
CA SER A 494 7.13 -21.33 24.22
C SER A 494 7.35 -20.94 25.68
N LEU A 495 6.61 -19.94 26.16
CA LEU A 495 6.62 -19.52 27.56
C LEU A 495 5.96 -20.56 28.47
N GLN A 496 4.89 -21.25 28.03
CA GLN A 496 4.28 -22.37 28.78
C GLN A 496 5.28 -23.52 28.94
N LYS A 497 5.98 -23.91 27.87
CA LYS A 497 7.04 -24.93 27.92
C LYS A 497 8.16 -24.54 28.88
N LEU A 498 8.55 -23.26 28.87
CA LEU A 498 9.54 -22.74 29.81
C LEU A 498 9.05 -22.84 31.26
N ALA A 499 7.81 -22.42 31.53
CA ALA A 499 7.19 -22.50 32.85
C ALA A 499 7.05 -23.94 33.36
N SER A 500 6.69 -24.89 32.48
CA SER A 500 6.60 -26.31 32.83
C SER A 500 7.95 -26.91 33.29
N LYS A 501 9.07 -26.31 32.87
CA LYS A 501 10.42 -26.79 33.21
C LYS A 501 11.01 -26.10 34.44
N TYR A 502 10.76 -24.80 34.60
CA TYR A 502 11.44 -23.99 35.63
C TYR A 502 10.52 -23.49 36.75
N GLY A 503 9.21 -23.69 36.61
CA GLY A 503 8.19 -23.26 37.56
C GLY A 503 7.25 -22.19 37.00
N PRO A 504 6.11 -21.94 37.67
CA PRO A 504 5.03 -21.10 37.15
C PRO A 504 5.28 -19.59 37.28
N LEU A 505 6.27 -19.16 38.05
CA LEU A 505 6.68 -17.76 38.23
C LEU A 505 8.16 -17.65 37.89
N LEU A 506 8.48 -16.95 36.79
CA LEU A 506 9.86 -16.86 36.29
C LEU A 506 10.29 -15.41 36.06
N HIS A 507 11.55 -15.13 36.36
CA HIS A 507 12.21 -13.90 35.97
C HIS A 507 12.90 -14.10 34.62
N LEU A 508 12.50 -13.32 33.63
CA LEU A 508 13.11 -13.24 32.31
C LEU A 508 13.71 -11.86 32.11
N ARG A 509 14.59 -11.75 31.12
CA ARG A 509 15.17 -10.48 30.71
C ARG A 509 15.37 -10.45 29.21
N ILE A 510 15.11 -9.31 28.59
CA ILE A 510 15.56 -9.03 27.22
C ILE A 510 16.48 -7.82 27.28
N PHE A 511 17.73 -7.95 26.85
CA PHE A 511 18.75 -6.94 27.14
C PHE A 511 18.81 -6.64 28.66
N ASN A 512 18.48 -5.41 29.04
CA ASN A 512 18.40 -4.92 30.42
C ASN A 512 16.94 -4.74 30.89
N PHE A 513 15.96 -5.26 30.16
CA PHE A 513 14.54 -5.13 30.48
C PHE A 513 14.07 -6.36 31.26
N PRO A 514 13.68 -6.20 32.55
CA PRO A 514 13.18 -7.29 33.36
C PRO A 514 11.73 -7.61 33.02
N ILE A 515 11.43 -8.90 32.96
CA ILE A 515 10.11 -9.46 32.70
C ILE A 515 9.82 -10.49 33.78
N VAL A 516 8.62 -10.46 34.34
CA VAL A 516 8.10 -11.53 35.20
C VAL A 516 7.03 -12.28 34.42
N LEU A 517 7.29 -13.57 34.16
CA LEU A 517 6.35 -14.49 33.53
C LEU A 517 5.54 -15.21 34.60
N VAL A 518 4.21 -15.19 34.46
CA VAL A 518 3.26 -15.90 35.33
C VAL A 518 2.47 -16.87 34.48
N SER A 519 2.48 -18.16 34.86
CA SER A 519 1.80 -19.24 34.12
C SER A 519 0.91 -20.13 34.99
N SER A 520 0.68 -19.80 36.28
CA SER A 520 -0.30 -20.50 37.13
C SER A 520 -1.45 -19.60 37.56
N ALA A 521 -2.61 -20.23 37.77
CA ALA A 521 -3.81 -19.54 38.22
C ALA A 521 -3.64 -18.92 39.60
N SER A 522 -3.00 -19.62 40.53
CA SER A 522 -2.80 -19.17 41.92
C SER A 522 -1.90 -17.94 42.04
N VAL A 523 -0.90 -17.81 41.17
CA VAL A 523 0.01 -16.65 41.15
C VAL A 523 -0.64 -15.47 40.45
N ALA A 524 -1.32 -15.70 39.32
CA ALA A 524 -2.10 -14.65 38.66
C ALA A 524 -3.18 -14.10 39.60
N GLU A 525 -3.84 -14.97 40.36
CA GLU A 525 -4.84 -14.59 41.35
C GLU A 525 -4.28 -13.68 42.44
N GLU A 526 -3.14 -14.04 43.03
CA GLU A 526 -2.47 -13.22 44.03
C GLU A 526 -2.18 -11.83 43.48
N ILE A 527 -1.53 -11.73 42.30
CA ILE A 527 -1.16 -10.46 41.70
C ILE A 527 -2.39 -9.59 41.40
N PHE A 528 -3.44 -10.13 40.79
CA PHE A 528 -4.63 -9.34 40.46
C PHE A 528 -5.51 -9.02 41.68
N LYS A 529 -5.31 -9.67 42.82
CA LYS A 529 -5.99 -9.30 44.08
C LYS A 529 -5.19 -8.28 44.89
N THR A 530 -3.89 -8.50 45.04
CA THR A 530 -3.06 -7.71 45.97
C THR A 530 -2.31 -6.57 45.29
N GLN A 531 -2.00 -6.71 44.00
CA GLN A 531 -1.17 -5.77 43.23
C GLN A 531 -1.94 -5.11 42.08
N ASP A 532 -3.27 -5.21 42.01
CA ASP A 532 -4.10 -4.73 40.88
C ASP A 532 -3.80 -3.28 40.46
N VAL A 533 -3.74 -2.35 41.42
CA VAL A 533 -3.41 -0.94 41.15
C VAL A 533 -1.97 -0.82 40.63
N ASN A 534 -1.03 -1.51 41.28
CA ASN A 534 0.39 -1.51 40.93
C ASN A 534 0.62 -2.03 39.50
N VAL A 535 -0.15 -3.01 39.04
CA VAL A 535 -0.06 -3.58 37.68
C VAL A 535 -1.09 -3.00 36.71
N SER A 536 -1.73 -1.88 37.03
CA SER A 536 -2.76 -1.30 36.16
C SER A 536 -2.21 -0.52 34.96
N SER A 537 -0.91 -0.28 34.87
CA SER A 537 -0.29 0.41 33.73
C SER A 537 0.25 -0.56 32.67
N ARG A 538 0.36 -0.08 31.43
CA ARG A 538 1.01 -0.80 30.32
C ARG A 538 2.25 0.00 29.87
N SER A 539 3.41 -0.64 29.79
CA SER A 539 4.64 -0.02 29.24
C SER A 539 4.86 -0.40 27.78
N LEU A 540 3.79 -0.48 27.00
CA LEU A 540 3.92 -0.69 25.57
C LEU A 540 4.28 0.63 24.88
N PRO A 541 4.98 0.59 23.74
CA PRO A 541 5.43 1.80 23.10
C PRO A 541 4.24 2.61 22.59
N THR A 542 4.01 3.78 23.17
CA THR A 542 3.06 4.74 22.60
C THR A 542 3.74 5.57 21.51
N SER A 543 2.95 5.98 20.52
CA SER A 543 3.33 6.98 19.54
C SER A 543 2.38 8.15 19.71
N GLU A 544 2.86 9.23 20.33
CA GLU A 544 2.06 10.44 20.49
C GLU A 544 1.53 10.94 19.14
N GLY A 545 0.25 11.33 19.12
CA GLY A 545 -0.49 11.67 17.90
C GLY A 545 -1.10 10.49 17.13
N SER A 546 -0.79 9.23 17.48
CA SER A 546 -1.45 8.06 16.88
C SER A 546 -2.82 7.81 17.50
N LEU A 547 -3.85 7.57 16.68
CA LEU A 547 -5.20 7.28 17.19
C LEU A 547 -5.31 5.92 17.89
N TYR A 548 -4.57 4.89 17.46
CA TYR A 548 -4.60 3.56 18.06
C TYR A 548 -3.42 3.29 19.01
N PHE A 549 -2.20 3.69 18.62
CA PHE A 549 -1.01 3.46 19.44
C PHE A 549 -0.63 4.68 20.32
N GLY A 550 -1.51 5.68 20.42
CA GLY A 550 -1.28 6.86 21.26
C GLY A 550 -1.77 6.69 22.69
N SER A 551 -1.47 7.70 23.52
CA SER A 551 -1.96 7.81 24.90
C SER A 551 -3.41 8.30 24.97
N SER A 552 -3.96 8.84 23.87
CA SER A 552 -5.34 9.30 23.76
C SER A 552 -6.37 8.17 23.71
N GLY A 553 -5.98 6.92 23.45
CA GLY A 553 -6.87 5.76 23.53
C GLY A 553 -7.13 5.28 24.96
N PHE A 554 -7.94 4.24 25.11
CA PHE A 554 -8.19 3.55 26.37
C PHE A 554 -7.23 2.37 26.61
N ILE A 555 -6.81 1.68 25.54
CA ILE A 555 -6.01 0.45 25.63
C ILE A 555 -4.60 0.73 26.17
N PHE A 556 -3.92 1.74 25.61
CA PHE A 556 -2.53 2.07 25.92
C PHE A 556 -2.37 3.25 26.89
N ALA A 557 -3.44 3.96 27.22
CA ALA A 557 -3.38 5.06 28.19
C ALA A 557 -2.79 4.60 29.53
N PRO A 558 -1.88 5.39 30.13
CA PRO A 558 -1.36 5.12 31.46
C PRO A 558 -2.50 5.13 32.49
N TYR A 559 -2.34 4.40 33.59
CA TYR A 559 -3.33 4.42 34.65
C TYR A 559 -3.31 5.80 35.33
N GLY A 560 -4.45 6.48 35.35
CA GLY A 560 -4.59 7.84 35.83
C GLY A 560 -6.03 8.33 35.70
N ASP A 561 -6.29 9.61 35.93
CA ASP A 561 -7.65 10.14 36.01
C ASP A 561 -8.39 10.08 34.68
N TYR A 562 -7.69 10.35 33.56
CA TYR A 562 -8.22 10.12 32.21
C TYR A 562 -8.69 8.67 32.03
N TRP A 563 -7.81 7.69 32.31
CA TRP A 563 -8.14 6.28 32.12
C TRP A 563 -9.30 5.83 33.00
N LYS A 564 -9.35 6.29 34.27
CA LYS A 564 -10.45 5.97 35.19
C LYS A 564 -11.78 6.54 34.68
N PHE A 565 -11.77 7.79 34.22
CA PHE A 565 -12.94 8.44 33.63
C PHE A 565 -13.44 7.67 32.41
N MET A 566 -12.55 7.38 31.45
CA MET A 566 -12.90 6.62 30.25
C MET A 566 -13.36 5.20 30.58
N LYS A 567 -12.74 4.51 31.55
CA LYS A 567 -13.20 3.20 32.03
C LYS A 567 -14.64 3.28 32.54
N LYS A 568 -14.94 4.26 33.38
CA LYS A 568 -16.29 4.48 33.94
C LYS A 568 -17.28 4.76 32.82
N LEU A 569 -16.96 5.67 31.90
CA LEU A 569 -17.81 6.00 30.76
C LEU A 569 -18.09 4.78 29.87
N ILE A 570 -17.04 4.05 29.47
CA ILE A 570 -17.16 2.86 28.63
C ILE A 570 -18.00 1.79 29.32
N THR A 571 -17.71 1.46 30.58
CA THR A 571 -18.40 0.35 31.28
C THR A 571 -19.83 0.66 31.69
N THR A 572 -20.17 1.93 31.91
CA THR A 572 -21.51 2.31 32.40
C THR A 572 -22.43 2.81 31.28
N LYS A 573 -21.91 3.63 30.35
CA LYS A 573 -22.72 4.32 29.34
C LYS A 573 -22.62 3.71 27.95
N LEU A 574 -21.48 3.12 27.57
CA LEU A 574 -21.27 2.54 26.24
C LEU A 574 -21.54 1.03 26.20
N LEU A 575 -21.01 0.27 27.17
CA LEU A 575 -21.08 -1.19 27.24
C LEU A 575 -21.85 -1.70 28.48
N GLY A 576 -22.49 -0.78 29.20
CA GLY A 576 -23.37 -1.11 30.32
C GLY A 576 -24.67 -1.78 29.86
N PRO A 577 -25.42 -2.42 30.77
CA PRO A 577 -26.64 -3.19 30.42
C PRO A 577 -27.65 -2.41 29.57
N GLN A 578 -27.90 -1.13 29.90
CA GLN A 578 -28.82 -0.28 29.14
C GLN A 578 -28.32 0.01 27.71
N ALA A 579 -27.01 0.15 27.52
CA ALA A 579 -26.43 0.39 26.21
C ALA A 579 -26.44 -0.88 25.33
N LEU A 580 -26.24 -2.04 25.96
CA LEU A 580 -26.40 -3.34 25.30
C LEU A 580 -27.86 -3.59 24.90
N GLU A 581 -28.84 -3.15 25.69
CA GLU A 581 -30.25 -3.23 25.31
C GLU A 581 -30.60 -2.27 24.17
N ARG A 582 -30.09 -1.02 24.19
CA ARG A 582 -30.26 -0.06 23.08
C ARG A 582 -29.77 -0.61 21.75
N SER A 583 -28.64 -1.30 21.75
CA SER A 583 -28.06 -1.91 20.54
C SER A 583 -28.67 -3.28 20.16
N ARG A 584 -29.68 -3.77 20.88
CA ARG A 584 -30.31 -5.08 20.63
C ARG A 584 -30.92 -5.19 19.24
N GLY A 585 -31.63 -4.15 18.78
CA GLY A 585 -32.22 -4.11 17.44
C GLY A 585 -31.16 -4.26 16.34
N ILE A 586 -30.11 -3.43 16.42
CA ILE A 586 -28.95 -3.46 15.51
C ILE A 586 -28.34 -4.87 15.43
N ARG A 587 -28.05 -5.48 16.59
CA ARG A 587 -27.49 -6.84 16.62
C ARG A 587 -28.44 -7.86 16.02
N GLY A 588 -29.74 -7.75 16.31
CA GLY A 588 -30.75 -8.64 15.75
C GLY A 588 -30.82 -8.59 14.23
N ASP A 589 -30.75 -7.39 13.65
CA ASP A 589 -30.79 -7.19 12.20
C ASP A 589 -29.53 -7.72 11.50
N GLU A 590 -28.35 -7.48 12.08
CA GLU A 590 -27.11 -8.05 11.54
C GLU A 590 -27.07 -9.59 11.63
N VAL A 591 -27.60 -10.16 12.71
CA VAL A 591 -27.72 -11.62 12.86
C VAL A 591 -28.70 -12.21 11.84
N LYS A 592 -29.81 -11.53 11.53
CA LYS A 592 -30.74 -11.94 10.46
C LYS A 592 -30.08 -11.88 9.08
N LEU A 593 -29.29 -10.85 8.81
CA LEU A 593 -28.55 -10.73 7.56
C LEU A 593 -27.51 -11.85 7.43
N PHE A 594 -26.77 -12.12 8.51
CA PHE A 594 -25.82 -13.23 8.59
C PHE A 594 -26.50 -14.58 8.31
N TYR A 595 -27.64 -14.87 8.96
CA TYR A 595 -28.44 -16.06 8.67
C TYR A 595 -28.85 -16.14 7.19
N SER A 596 -29.39 -15.05 6.63
CA SER A 596 -29.89 -15.02 5.25
C SER A 596 -28.78 -15.26 4.24
N ASN A 597 -27.60 -14.67 4.46
CA ASN A 597 -26.42 -14.88 3.62
C ASN A 597 -25.93 -16.33 3.66
N LEU A 598 -25.86 -16.93 4.86
CA LEU A 598 -25.51 -18.34 5.00
C LEU A 598 -26.55 -19.26 4.37
N LEU A 599 -27.84 -18.90 4.45
CA LEU A 599 -28.91 -19.66 3.84
C LEU A 599 -28.82 -19.64 2.30
N ASP A 600 -28.60 -18.48 1.69
CA ASP A 600 -28.40 -18.38 0.24
C ASP A 600 -27.21 -19.24 -0.22
N LYS A 601 -26.08 -19.16 0.50
CA LYS A 601 -24.90 -19.99 0.24
C LYS A 601 -25.16 -21.48 0.42
N ALA A 602 -25.94 -21.86 1.45
CA ALA A 602 -26.35 -23.25 1.67
C ALA A 602 -27.23 -23.78 0.52
N MET A 603 -28.18 -22.97 0.04
CA MET A 603 -29.05 -23.31 -1.09
C MET A 603 -28.24 -23.51 -2.39
N ARG A 604 -27.17 -22.73 -2.57
CA ARG A 604 -26.22 -22.85 -3.68
C ARG A 604 -25.18 -23.95 -3.48
N LYS A 605 -25.15 -24.60 -2.31
CA LYS A 605 -24.11 -25.57 -1.90
C LYS A 605 -22.69 -24.99 -2.01
N GLU A 606 -22.57 -23.70 -1.72
CA GLU A 606 -21.32 -22.96 -1.78
C GLU A 606 -20.47 -23.23 -0.53
N ARG A 607 -19.15 -23.38 -0.71
CA ARG A 607 -18.21 -23.51 0.41
C ARG A 607 -17.93 -22.12 0.96
N VAL A 608 -18.00 -21.96 2.28
CA VAL A 608 -17.82 -20.67 2.96
C VAL A 608 -16.61 -20.74 3.88
N ASP A 609 -15.95 -19.60 4.06
CA ASP A 609 -14.96 -19.38 5.12
C ASP A 609 -15.68 -18.89 6.38
N ILE A 610 -15.69 -19.69 7.44
CA ILE A 610 -16.43 -19.35 8.68
C ILE A 610 -15.82 -18.11 9.35
N GLY A 611 -14.49 -17.97 9.37
CA GLY A 611 -13.81 -16.82 9.95
C GLY A 611 -14.16 -15.53 9.21
N GLU A 612 -14.19 -15.56 7.87
CA GLU A 612 -14.57 -14.41 7.05
C GLU A 612 -16.03 -13.99 7.28
N GLU A 613 -16.97 -14.94 7.35
CA GLU A 613 -18.37 -14.65 7.61
C GLU A 613 -18.60 -14.11 9.04
N ALA A 614 -17.88 -14.65 10.03
CA ALA A 614 -17.87 -14.12 11.39
C ALA A 614 -17.33 -12.69 11.45
N MET A 615 -16.25 -12.41 10.72
CA MET A 615 -15.64 -11.07 10.65
C MET A 615 -16.58 -10.03 10.00
N LYS A 616 -17.32 -10.42 8.95
CA LYS A 616 -18.35 -9.56 8.35
C LYS A 616 -19.43 -9.18 9.37
N LEU A 617 -19.95 -10.18 10.11
CA LEU A 617 -20.95 -9.96 11.15
C LEU A 617 -20.45 -9.01 12.25
N THR A 618 -19.25 -9.26 12.77
CA THR A 618 -18.69 -8.45 13.86
C THR A 618 -18.38 -7.03 13.42
N ASN A 619 -17.75 -6.84 12.25
CA ASN A 619 -17.36 -5.51 11.77
C ASN A 619 -18.59 -4.65 11.47
N ASN A 620 -19.60 -5.20 10.78
CA ASN A 620 -20.82 -4.47 10.49
C ASN A 620 -21.58 -4.09 11.75
N SER A 621 -21.67 -5.02 12.71
CA SER A 621 -22.31 -4.76 14.00
C SER A 621 -21.57 -3.69 14.79
N MET A 622 -20.23 -3.76 14.86
CA MET A 622 -19.41 -2.76 15.55
C MET A 622 -19.53 -1.38 14.87
N CYS A 623 -19.54 -1.31 13.54
CA CYS A 623 -19.76 -0.04 12.83
C CYS A 623 -21.10 0.61 13.20
N LYS A 624 -22.19 -0.17 13.20
CA LYS A 624 -23.52 0.35 13.55
C LYS A 624 -23.63 0.75 15.01
N ILE A 625 -23.07 -0.04 15.93
CA ILE A 625 -23.11 0.25 17.37
C ILE A 625 -22.28 1.48 17.70
N LEU A 626 -21.11 1.65 17.06
CA LEU A 626 -20.19 2.73 17.35
C LEU A 626 -20.55 4.05 16.67
N MET A 627 -21.07 4.00 15.45
CA MET A 627 -21.18 5.17 14.56
C MET A 627 -22.55 5.30 13.88
N GLY A 628 -23.53 4.47 14.28
CA GLY A 628 -24.91 4.55 13.79
C GLY A 628 -25.14 4.14 12.34
N ARG A 629 -24.11 3.61 11.65
CA ARG A 629 -24.13 3.34 10.20
C ARG A 629 -23.54 1.98 9.83
N VAL A 630 -23.93 1.47 8.66
CA VAL A 630 -23.26 0.33 8.04
C VAL A 630 -22.01 0.83 7.30
N CYS A 631 -20.86 0.23 7.51
CA CYS A 631 -19.64 0.53 6.76
C CYS A 631 -19.69 -0.03 5.32
N VAL A 632 -20.78 0.09 4.54
CA VAL A 632 -20.84 -0.52 3.18
C VAL A 632 -19.91 0.21 2.22
N GLU A 633 -19.96 1.54 2.20
CA GLU A 633 -19.12 2.37 1.33
C GLU A 633 -17.64 2.29 1.76
N ASP A 634 -17.38 2.16 3.06
CA ASP A 634 -16.03 2.12 3.62
C ASP A 634 -15.55 0.70 3.95
N ALA A 635 -16.28 -0.36 3.57
CA ALA A 635 -16.01 -1.74 4.01
C ALA A 635 -14.59 -2.20 3.67
N GLU A 636 -14.14 -1.91 2.45
CA GLU A 636 -12.79 -2.24 1.99
C GLU A 636 -11.72 -1.39 2.68
N ILE A 637 -12.03 -0.12 2.96
CA ILE A 637 -11.11 0.79 3.66
C ILE A 637 -10.93 0.31 5.09
N VAL A 638 -12.02 0.02 5.79
CA VAL A 638 -12.04 -0.49 7.17
C VAL A 638 -11.36 -1.84 7.26
N ARG A 639 -11.63 -2.79 6.34
CA ARG A 639 -10.89 -4.07 6.27
C ARG A 639 -9.38 -3.85 6.07
N GLY A 640 -9.02 -2.97 5.14
CA GLY A 640 -7.63 -2.59 4.88
C GLY A 640 -6.96 -1.97 6.11
N LEU A 641 -7.66 -1.13 6.87
CA LEU A 641 -7.18 -0.52 8.11
C LEU A 641 -6.97 -1.54 9.21
N VAL A 642 -7.90 -2.49 9.40
CA VAL A 642 -7.75 -3.59 10.35
C VAL A 642 -6.51 -4.42 10.02
N ALA A 643 -6.34 -4.83 8.77
CA ALA A 643 -5.18 -5.62 8.33
C ALA A 643 -3.84 -4.87 8.49
N LYS A 644 -3.81 -3.58 8.13
CA LYS A 644 -2.62 -2.74 8.35
C LYS A 644 -2.32 -2.56 9.84
N THR A 645 -3.34 -2.40 10.68
CA THR A 645 -3.20 -2.25 12.14
C THR A 645 -2.67 -3.53 12.78
N ASP A 646 -3.16 -4.71 12.39
CA ASP A 646 -2.61 -6.00 12.85
C ASP A 646 -1.14 -6.17 12.42
N SER A 647 -0.82 -5.91 11.14
CA SER A 647 0.55 -5.95 10.63
C SER A 647 1.49 -5.01 11.40
N LEU A 648 1.04 -3.78 11.69
CA LEU A 648 1.80 -2.83 12.50
C LEU A 648 1.94 -3.26 13.95
N THR A 649 0.91 -3.86 14.54
CA THR A 649 0.96 -4.38 15.90
C THR A 649 2.02 -5.49 15.99
N LYS A 650 2.14 -6.36 14.99
CA LYS A 650 3.19 -7.41 14.88
C LYS A 650 4.58 -6.78 14.89
N LYS A 651 4.79 -5.81 13.99
CA LYS A 651 6.06 -5.09 13.86
C LYS A 651 6.40 -4.34 15.14
N LEU A 652 5.43 -3.69 15.79
CA LEU A 652 5.62 -2.93 17.01
C LEU A 652 5.86 -3.79 18.24
N PHE A 653 5.26 -4.97 18.33
CA PHE A 653 5.56 -5.90 19.41
C PHE A 653 7.04 -6.32 19.34
N LEU A 654 7.53 -6.67 18.14
CA LEU A 654 8.96 -6.96 17.93
C LEU A 654 9.84 -5.72 18.14
N ALA A 655 9.42 -4.56 17.63
CA ALA A 655 10.13 -3.30 17.82
C ALA A 655 10.20 -2.89 19.28
N SER A 656 9.16 -3.14 20.09
CA SER A 656 9.13 -2.78 21.52
C SER A 656 10.30 -3.37 22.30
N VAL A 657 10.75 -4.55 21.88
CA VAL A 657 11.90 -5.25 22.43
C VAL A 657 13.24 -4.56 22.08
N LEU A 658 13.31 -3.93 20.91
CA LEU A 658 14.50 -3.26 20.36
C LEU A 658 14.44 -1.72 20.48
N ARG A 659 13.30 -1.15 20.87
CA ARG A 659 12.98 0.27 20.73
C ARG A 659 13.80 1.16 21.64
N ARG A 660 13.91 0.88 22.94
CA ARG A 660 14.68 1.75 23.86
C ARG A 660 16.17 1.86 23.49
N PRO A 661 16.85 0.79 23.04
CA PRO A 661 18.17 0.91 22.40
C PRO A 661 18.17 1.82 21.17
N LEU A 662 17.16 1.69 20.30
CA LEU A 662 17.06 2.46 19.04
C LEU A 662 16.65 3.92 19.25
N GLU A 663 15.81 4.23 20.24
CA GLU A 663 15.43 5.60 20.63
C GLU A 663 16.61 6.34 21.24
N LYS A 664 17.47 5.66 22.01
CA LYS A 664 18.76 6.22 22.45
C LYS A 664 19.68 6.55 21.28
N LEU A 665 19.46 5.93 20.12
CA LEU A 665 20.17 6.18 18.86
C LEU A 665 19.38 7.11 17.93
N GLY A 666 18.25 7.69 18.37
CA GLY A 666 17.41 8.61 17.57
C GLY A 666 16.55 7.95 16.49
N ILE A 667 16.48 6.62 16.43
CA ILE A 667 15.77 5.89 15.37
C ILE A 667 14.33 5.58 15.79
N SER A 668 13.36 6.22 15.14
CA SER A 668 11.93 5.95 15.35
C SER A 668 11.39 4.93 14.34
N LEU A 669 11.42 3.64 14.71
CA LEU A 669 10.92 2.56 13.86
C LEU A 669 9.41 2.69 13.59
N PHE A 670 9.02 2.57 12.32
CA PHE A 670 7.64 2.52 11.84
C PHE A 670 6.78 3.77 12.09
N LYS A 671 7.36 4.89 12.53
CA LYS A 671 6.61 6.14 12.79
C LYS A 671 5.80 6.61 11.58
N LYS A 672 6.38 6.58 10.38
CA LYS A 672 5.69 6.96 9.12
C LYS A 672 4.49 6.05 8.84
N GLU A 673 4.64 4.73 8.98
CA GLU A 673 3.55 3.78 8.78
C GLU A 673 2.43 3.93 9.83
N LEU A 674 2.80 4.17 11.10
CA LEU A 674 1.86 4.42 12.19
C LEU A 674 1.03 5.69 11.97
N MET A 675 1.70 6.79 11.62
CA MET A 675 1.04 8.06 11.34
C MET A 675 0.17 7.96 10.07
N GLY A 676 0.60 7.18 9.07
CA GLY A 676 -0.20 6.89 7.89
C GLY A 676 -1.53 6.19 8.24
N VAL A 677 -1.50 5.12 9.04
CA VAL A 677 -2.72 4.44 9.50
C VAL A 677 -3.56 5.35 10.38
N SER A 678 -2.94 6.14 11.24
CA SER A 678 -3.64 7.10 12.09
C SER A 678 -4.37 8.16 11.28
N SER A 679 -3.74 8.72 10.24
CA SER A 679 -4.33 9.73 9.36
C SER A 679 -5.57 9.20 8.62
N MET A 680 -5.51 7.95 8.14
CA MET A 680 -6.66 7.32 7.50
C MET A 680 -7.83 7.08 8.46
N PHE A 681 -7.57 6.67 9.71
CA PHE A 681 -8.63 6.60 10.73
C PHE A 681 -9.19 7.98 11.06
N ASP A 682 -8.32 8.99 11.12
CA ASP A 682 -8.68 10.36 11.44
C ASP A 682 -9.66 10.91 10.41
N GLU A 683 -9.36 10.76 9.12
CA GLU A 683 -10.21 11.24 8.03
C GLU A 683 -11.63 10.66 8.08
N VAL A 684 -11.73 9.34 8.27
CA VAL A 684 -13.03 8.64 8.33
C VAL A 684 -13.81 9.08 9.57
N LEU A 685 -13.18 9.07 10.74
CA LEU A 685 -13.86 9.39 12.00
C LEU A 685 -14.20 10.87 12.12
N GLU A 686 -13.38 11.76 11.57
CA GLU A 686 -13.64 13.20 11.56
C GLU A 686 -14.90 13.53 10.75
N ARG A 687 -15.02 12.95 9.55
CA ARG A 687 -16.24 13.03 8.73
C ARG A 687 -17.47 12.61 9.52
N TYR A 688 -17.36 11.48 10.21
CA TYR A 688 -18.44 10.91 10.98
C TYR A 688 -18.83 11.74 12.21
N LEU A 689 -17.84 12.32 12.89
CA LEU A 689 -18.07 13.21 14.04
C LEU A 689 -18.82 14.48 13.62
N VAL A 690 -18.41 15.12 12.52
CA VAL A 690 -19.06 16.34 12.01
C VAL A 690 -20.52 16.08 11.64
N GLU A 691 -20.84 14.91 11.09
CA GLU A 691 -22.21 14.52 10.78
C GLU A 691 -23.07 14.35 12.04
N HIS A 692 -22.53 13.70 13.09
CA HIS A 692 -23.24 13.52 14.36
C HIS A 692 -23.44 14.85 15.09
N GLU A 693 -22.48 15.77 15.00
CA GLU A 693 -22.60 17.12 15.57
C GLU A 693 -23.73 17.93 14.93
N LYS A 694 -24.11 17.63 13.68
CA LYS A 694 -25.17 18.30 12.92
C LYS A 694 -26.56 17.67 13.08
N LYS A 695 -26.69 16.47 13.65
CA LYS A 695 -27.99 15.81 13.85
C LYS A 695 -28.80 16.53 14.95
N GLN A 696 -30.11 16.69 14.73
CA GLN A 696 -31.06 17.12 15.78
C GLN A 696 -31.36 15.95 16.74
N GLU A 697 -31.58 16.27 18.02
CA GLU A 697 -31.62 15.35 19.18
C GLU A 697 -32.68 14.21 19.14
N GLU A 698 -33.53 14.13 18.11
CA GLU A 698 -34.70 13.23 18.11
C GLU A 698 -34.43 11.77 17.69
N GLN A 699 -33.21 11.41 17.26
CA GLN A 699 -32.86 10.02 16.94
C GLN A 699 -32.02 9.42 18.06
N GLY A 700 -32.50 8.34 18.68
CA GLY A 700 -31.83 7.66 19.79
C GLY A 700 -30.33 7.41 19.53
N GLY A 701 -29.48 7.94 20.40
CA GLY A 701 -28.06 8.08 20.13
C GLY A 701 -27.22 6.79 20.24
N ASP A 702 -26.23 6.70 19.35
CA ASP A 702 -25.22 5.64 19.33
C ASP A 702 -24.05 5.94 20.29
N MET A 703 -22.98 5.12 20.26
CA MET A 703 -21.83 5.34 21.16
C MET A 703 -21.06 6.63 20.86
N MET A 704 -21.04 7.10 19.61
CA MET A 704 -20.42 8.36 19.24
C MET A 704 -21.20 9.53 19.85
N ASP A 705 -22.53 9.49 19.84
CA ASP A 705 -23.37 10.51 20.48
C ASP A 705 -23.11 10.61 21.98
N VAL A 706 -22.98 9.48 22.68
CA VAL A 706 -22.65 9.44 24.12
C VAL A 706 -21.25 10.02 24.40
N LEU A 707 -20.30 9.79 23.51
CA LEU A 707 -18.95 10.37 23.62
C LEU A 707 -18.96 11.88 23.33
N ILE A 708 -19.77 12.35 22.38
CA ILE A 708 -19.98 13.78 22.10
C ILE A 708 -20.66 14.48 23.29
N GLU A 709 -21.64 13.84 23.92
CA GLU A 709 -22.29 14.35 25.14
C GLU A 709 -21.27 14.52 26.26
N ALA A 710 -20.44 13.49 26.52
CA ALA A 710 -19.37 13.57 27.52
C ALA A 710 -18.31 14.64 27.18
N TYR A 711 -18.08 14.91 25.90
CA TYR A 711 -17.19 15.97 25.44
C TYR A 711 -17.79 17.37 25.65
N ARG A 712 -19.10 17.53 25.46
CA ARG A 712 -19.82 18.80 25.65
C ARG A 712 -20.05 19.14 27.12
N ASP A 713 -20.11 18.15 28.01
CA ASP A 713 -20.27 18.37 29.45
C ASP A 713 -19.11 19.21 30.02
N GLU A 714 -19.42 20.42 30.47
CA GLU A 714 -18.47 21.34 31.12
C GLU A 714 -18.17 20.94 32.58
N ASN A 715 -19.06 20.16 33.20
CA ASN A 715 -18.94 19.69 34.58
C ASN A 715 -18.38 18.27 34.69
N ALA A 716 -17.92 17.68 33.58
CA ALA A 716 -17.36 16.34 33.57
C ALA A 716 -16.14 16.23 34.49
N GLU A 717 -16.03 15.11 35.21
CA GLU A 717 -14.89 14.79 36.10
C GLU A 717 -13.53 14.85 35.37
N TYR A 718 -13.54 14.66 34.04
CA TYR A 718 -12.37 14.85 33.19
C TYR A 718 -12.81 15.40 31.83
N LYS A 719 -12.18 16.50 31.36
CA LYS A 719 -12.50 17.08 30.05
C LYS A 719 -11.83 16.28 28.94
N ILE A 720 -12.63 15.53 28.18
CA ILE A 720 -12.12 14.77 27.03
C ILE A 720 -11.94 15.68 25.80
N THR A 721 -11.18 15.21 24.81
CA THR A 721 -10.89 15.93 23.57
C THR A 721 -11.45 15.18 22.38
N ARG A 722 -11.51 15.82 21.21
CA ARG A 722 -11.91 15.17 19.96
C ARG A 722 -11.02 13.96 19.62
N ASN A 723 -9.71 14.03 19.91
CA ASN A 723 -8.80 12.90 19.75
C ASN A 723 -9.12 11.76 20.73
N HIS A 724 -9.53 12.05 21.97
CA HIS A 724 -9.99 11.01 22.90
C HIS A 724 -11.23 10.27 22.36
N ILE A 725 -12.17 10.98 21.72
CA ILE A 725 -13.34 10.37 21.08
C ILE A 725 -12.89 9.44 19.95
N LYS A 726 -12.11 9.97 18.99
CA LYS A 726 -11.63 9.21 17.82
C LYS A 726 -10.83 7.97 18.24
N SER A 727 -9.86 8.14 19.13
CA SER A 727 -9.05 7.03 19.65
C SER A 727 -9.89 5.97 20.37
N SER A 728 -10.90 6.37 21.15
CA SER A 728 -11.78 5.43 21.84
C SER A 728 -12.61 4.58 20.88
N LEU A 729 -13.08 5.18 19.78
CA LEU A 729 -13.81 4.47 18.74
C LEU A 729 -12.92 3.47 18.00
N VAL A 730 -11.68 3.87 17.66
CA VAL A 730 -10.70 2.95 17.06
C VAL A 730 -10.40 1.78 18.00
N ASP A 731 -10.13 2.05 19.28
CA ASP A 731 -9.86 1.02 20.28
C ASP A 731 -11.00 0.01 20.40
N LEU A 732 -12.25 0.49 20.52
CA LEU A 732 -13.43 -0.37 20.64
C LEU A 732 -13.65 -1.18 19.37
N PHE A 733 -13.49 -0.56 18.19
CA PHE A 733 -13.67 -1.21 16.90
C PHE A 733 -12.66 -2.34 16.67
N ILE A 734 -11.36 -2.05 16.81
CA ILE A 734 -10.28 -3.04 16.62
C ILE A 734 -10.39 -4.15 17.66
N ALA A 735 -10.58 -3.82 18.94
CA ALA A 735 -10.66 -4.83 20.00
C ALA A 735 -11.90 -5.73 19.89
N GLY A 736 -13.05 -5.17 19.49
CA GLY A 736 -14.32 -5.90 19.41
C GLY A 736 -14.49 -6.74 18.16
N SER A 737 -13.72 -6.47 17.09
CA SER A 737 -13.89 -7.10 15.79
C SER A 737 -13.15 -8.44 15.70
N GLU A 738 -11.81 -8.40 15.59
CA GLU A 738 -10.97 -9.57 15.31
C GLU A 738 -11.02 -10.61 16.44
N THR A 739 -11.01 -10.17 17.71
CA THR A 739 -11.06 -11.10 18.85
C THR A 739 -12.35 -11.91 18.88
N THR A 740 -13.47 -11.28 18.52
CA THR A 740 -14.79 -11.91 18.50
C THR A 740 -14.91 -12.85 17.30
N SER A 741 -14.45 -12.45 16.10
CA SER A 741 -14.49 -13.32 14.91
C SER A 741 -13.63 -14.56 15.09
N ASN A 742 -12.41 -14.41 15.62
CA ASN A 742 -11.53 -15.54 15.92
C ASN A 742 -12.14 -16.47 16.98
N SER A 743 -12.79 -15.90 18.01
CA SER A 743 -13.50 -16.71 19.02
C SER A 743 -14.63 -17.53 18.40
N ILE A 744 -15.40 -16.94 17.48
CA ILE A 744 -16.48 -17.63 16.75
C ILE A 744 -15.91 -18.77 15.91
N GLU A 745 -14.83 -18.51 15.16
CA GLU A 745 -14.18 -19.50 14.31
C GLU A 745 -13.64 -20.69 15.14
N TRP A 746 -12.86 -20.44 16.19
CA TRP A 746 -12.35 -21.49 17.08
C TRP A 746 -13.47 -22.29 17.73
N THR A 747 -14.53 -21.61 18.17
CA THR A 747 -15.71 -22.26 18.76
C THR A 747 -16.42 -23.17 17.74
N MET A 748 -16.51 -22.74 16.48
CA MET A 748 -17.03 -23.57 15.38
C MET A 748 -16.11 -24.73 15.03
N ALA A 749 -14.78 -24.54 15.04
CA ALA A 749 -13.80 -25.61 14.82
C ALA A 749 -13.98 -26.74 15.82
N GLU A 750 -14.06 -26.38 17.11
CA GLU A 750 -14.29 -27.33 18.19
C GLU A 750 -15.64 -28.00 18.08
N LEU A 751 -16.70 -27.28 17.70
CA LEU A 751 -18.03 -27.85 17.47
C LEU A 751 -18.08 -28.88 16.36
N ILE A 752 -17.44 -28.57 15.22
CA ILE A 752 -17.39 -29.47 14.06
C ILE A 752 -16.63 -30.76 14.43
N ASN A 753 -15.60 -30.64 15.26
CA ASN A 753 -14.85 -31.79 15.77
C ASN A 753 -15.55 -32.49 16.96
N ASN A 754 -16.31 -31.76 17.80
CA ASN A 754 -16.88 -32.17 19.09
C ASN A 754 -18.23 -31.42 19.43
N PRO A 755 -19.41 -32.02 19.23
CA PRO A 755 -20.70 -31.29 19.20
C PRO A 755 -21.36 -30.93 20.56
N LYS A 756 -20.61 -30.71 21.66
CA LYS A 756 -21.17 -30.44 23.02
C LYS A 756 -20.88 -29.00 23.54
N THR A 757 -21.67 -28.47 24.48
CA THR A 757 -21.77 -27.05 24.95
C THR A 757 -20.50 -26.17 24.98
N VAL A 758 -20.45 -25.07 24.24
CA VAL A 758 -19.17 -24.77 23.55
C VAL A 758 -18.43 -23.52 24.03
N MET A 759 -19.12 -22.42 24.30
CA MET A 759 -18.48 -21.09 24.25
C MET A 759 -17.41 -20.84 25.32
N LYS A 760 -17.71 -21.18 26.59
CA LYS A 760 -16.75 -20.96 27.69
C LYS A 760 -15.50 -21.85 27.52
N GLU A 761 -15.70 -23.07 27.04
CA GLU A 761 -14.61 -24.02 26.78
C GLU A 761 -13.79 -23.62 25.55
N GLY A 762 -14.44 -23.12 24.49
CA GLY A 762 -13.76 -22.55 23.32
C GLY A 762 -12.84 -21.40 23.69
N LEU A 763 -13.30 -20.45 24.51
CA LEU A 763 -12.46 -19.35 25.01
C LEU A 763 -11.37 -19.80 26.01
N ARG A 764 -11.58 -20.92 26.73
CA ARG A 764 -10.57 -21.48 27.64
C ARG A 764 -9.39 -22.05 26.86
N LEU A 765 -9.71 -22.86 25.85
CA LEU A 765 -8.70 -23.53 25.02
C LEU A 765 -8.09 -22.57 24.00
N HIS A 766 -8.89 -21.69 23.40
CA HIS A 766 -8.45 -20.81 22.33
C HIS A 766 -8.67 -19.34 22.70
N PRO A 767 -8.01 -18.82 23.75
CA PRO A 767 -8.17 -17.43 24.13
C PRO A 767 -7.61 -16.53 23.04
N PRO A 768 -8.40 -15.58 22.49
CA PRO A 768 -7.90 -14.66 21.49
C PRO A 768 -6.68 -13.90 22.00
N ALA A 769 -6.66 -13.41 23.25
CA ALA A 769 -5.47 -12.78 23.82
C ALA A 769 -4.75 -13.74 24.80
N PRO A 770 -3.81 -14.60 24.34
CA PRO A 770 -3.19 -15.62 25.20
C PRO A 770 -2.20 -15.01 26.21
N LEU A 771 -1.68 -13.81 25.97
CA LEU A 771 -0.74 -13.12 26.84
C LEU A 771 -1.32 -11.78 27.34
N VAL A 772 -1.36 -11.60 28.66
CA VAL A 772 -1.80 -10.35 29.30
C VAL A 772 -0.57 -9.61 29.82
N VAL A 773 -0.24 -8.48 29.19
CA VAL A 773 0.94 -7.67 29.54
C VAL A 773 0.56 -6.48 30.42
N ARG A 774 1.32 -6.25 31.50
CA ARG A 774 1.20 -5.13 32.45
C ARG A 774 2.59 -4.65 32.89
N THR A 775 2.65 -3.63 33.72
CA THR A 775 3.90 -3.15 34.33
C THR A 775 3.69 -2.78 35.77
N PHE A 776 4.55 -3.31 36.65
CA PHE A 776 4.65 -2.89 38.05
C PHE A 776 5.10 -1.43 38.12
N GLN A 777 4.32 -0.57 38.75
CA GLN A 777 4.69 0.82 39.02
C GLN A 777 5.61 0.95 40.23
N GLU A 778 5.46 0.07 41.21
CA GLU A 778 6.18 0.03 42.47
C GLU A 778 6.74 -1.38 42.72
N GLY A 779 7.84 -1.47 43.47
CA GLY A 779 8.41 -2.75 43.88
C GLY A 779 7.50 -3.47 44.89
N CYS A 780 7.33 -4.79 44.74
CA CYS A 780 6.45 -5.58 45.61
C CYS A 780 6.95 -7.01 45.79
N GLU A 781 6.37 -7.73 46.75
CA GLU A 781 6.62 -9.17 46.94
C GLU A 781 5.48 -10.00 46.36
N VAL A 782 5.81 -11.07 45.63
CA VAL A 782 4.87 -12.05 45.09
C VAL A 782 5.41 -13.44 45.34
N LYS A 783 4.64 -14.30 46.02
CA LYS A 783 5.07 -15.66 46.39
C LYS A 783 6.44 -15.76 47.08
N GLY A 784 6.81 -14.80 47.92
CA GLY A 784 8.11 -14.79 48.59
C GLY A 784 9.26 -14.20 47.77
N PHE A 785 8.99 -13.73 46.55
CA PHE A 785 9.99 -13.12 45.68
C PHE A 785 9.73 -11.63 45.50
N TYR A 786 10.79 -10.84 45.59
CA TYR A 786 10.76 -9.42 45.28
C TYR A 786 10.69 -9.19 43.76
N ILE A 787 9.78 -8.33 43.34
CA ILE A 787 9.63 -7.84 41.97
C ILE A 787 9.95 -6.34 41.98
N PRO A 788 11.01 -5.90 41.27
CA PRO A 788 11.35 -4.48 41.19
C PRO A 788 10.29 -3.65 40.44
N GLU A 789 10.23 -2.34 40.74
CA GLU A 789 9.46 -1.39 39.95
C GLU A 789 9.86 -1.41 38.47
N LYS A 790 8.94 -1.00 37.58
CA LYS A 790 9.11 -0.95 36.12
C LYS A 790 9.35 -2.32 35.47
N THR A 791 9.19 -3.41 36.22
CA THR A 791 9.22 -4.77 35.67
C THR A 791 7.97 -5.04 34.83
N THR A 792 8.16 -5.65 33.65
CA THR A 792 7.04 -6.03 32.80
C THR A 792 6.43 -7.33 33.29
N LEU A 793 5.15 -7.31 33.63
CA LEU A 793 4.40 -8.52 33.96
C LEU A 793 3.82 -9.12 32.68
N VAL A 794 4.07 -10.40 32.44
CA VAL A 794 3.44 -11.19 31.37
C VAL A 794 2.70 -12.35 32.03
N VAL A 795 1.37 -12.26 32.08
CA VAL A 795 0.53 -13.40 32.49
C VAL A 795 0.18 -14.20 31.24
N ASN A 796 0.61 -15.45 31.20
CA ASN A 796 0.29 -16.40 30.15
C ASN A 796 -1.09 -17.00 30.40
N GLY A 797 -2.14 -16.28 29.97
CA GLY A 797 -3.53 -16.71 30.11
C GLY A 797 -3.82 -18.07 29.48
N TYR A 798 -3.15 -18.39 28.37
CA TYR A 798 -3.22 -19.72 27.74
C TYR A 798 -2.77 -20.83 28.70
N ALA A 799 -1.65 -20.61 29.42
CA ALA A 799 -1.16 -21.56 30.41
C ALA A 799 -2.03 -21.61 31.68
N VAL A 800 -2.46 -20.45 32.18
CA VAL A 800 -3.34 -20.35 33.36
C VAL A 800 -4.65 -21.12 33.17
N MET A 801 -5.24 -21.05 31.97
CA MET A 801 -6.48 -21.74 31.63
C MET A 801 -6.28 -23.22 31.27
N ARG A 802 -5.04 -23.72 31.33
CA ARG A 802 -4.62 -25.12 31.18
C ARG A 802 -3.83 -25.62 32.38
N ASP A 803 -3.86 -24.89 33.48
CA ASP A 803 -3.14 -25.23 34.69
C ASP A 803 -3.70 -26.55 35.26
N PRO A 804 -2.92 -27.65 35.28
CA PRO A 804 -3.40 -28.95 35.71
C PRO A 804 -3.76 -28.98 37.21
N ASP A 805 -3.24 -28.04 38.00
CA ASP A 805 -3.59 -27.92 39.42
C ASP A 805 -5.04 -27.43 39.62
N VAL A 806 -5.67 -26.89 38.56
CA VAL A 806 -6.98 -26.23 38.63
C VAL A 806 -7.98 -26.76 37.62
N TRP A 807 -7.52 -27.29 36.48
CA TRP A 807 -8.35 -27.81 35.40
C TRP A 807 -8.11 -29.31 35.22
N GLU A 808 -9.13 -30.12 35.48
CA GLU A 808 -9.13 -31.56 35.18
C GLU A 808 -9.11 -31.79 33.67
N ASP A 809 -8.20 -32.63 33.19
CA ASP A 809 -7.93 -32.88 31.76
C ASP A 809 -7.85 -31.57 30.96
N PRO A 810 -6.84 -30.73 31.22
CA PRO A 810 -6.82 -29.34 30.78
C PRO A 810 -6.74 -29.18 29.26
N GLU A 811 -6.24 -30.18 28.53
CA GLU A 811 -6.14 -30.14 27.07
C GLU A 811 -7.39 -30.70 26.37
N GLU A 812 -8.30 -31.35 27.09
CA GLU A 812 -9.52 -31.90 26.50
C GLU A 812 -10.62 -30.83 26.44
N PHE A 813 -11.29 -30.75 25.28
CA PHE A 813 -12.49 -29.96 25.08
C PHE A 813 -13.67 -30.60 25.83
N LYS A 814 -13.89 -30.18 27.09
CA LYS A 814 -14.98 -30.67 27.96
C LYS A 814 -15.96 -29.56 28.36
N PRO A 815 -16.84 -29.14 27.44
CA PRO A 815 -18.06 -28.37 27.71
C PRO A 815 -18.73 -28.54 29.07
N GLU A 816 -18.87 -29.79 29.50
CA GLU A 816 -19.62 -30.21 30.67
C GLU A 816 -19.04 -29.64 31.96
N ARG A 817 -17.75 -29.26 31.98
CA ARG A 817 -17.11 -28.62 33.13
C ARG A 817 -17.71 -27.26 33.50
N PHE A 818 -18.46 -26.65 32.57
CA PHE A 818 -19.18 -25.40 32.78
C PHE A 818 -20.70 -25.58 32.97
N LEU A 819 -21.21 -26.82 32.93
CA LEU A 819 -22.60 -27.13 33.25
C LEU A 819 -22.74 -27.24 34.77
N ALA A 820 -23.65 -26.49 35.36
CA ALA A 820 -23.79 -26.41 36.82
C ALA A 820 -24.20 -27.77 37.42
N THR A 821 -23.28 -28.46 38.08
CA THR A 821 -23.63 -29.47 39.09
C THR A 821 -23.88 -28.75 40.42
N SER A 822 -25.16 -28.59 40.75
CA SER A 822 -25.75 -28.31 42.08
C SER A 822 -25.74 -26.86 42.62
N ARG A 823 -26.76 -26.61 43.47
CA ARG A 823 -27.30 -25.31 43.95
C ARG A 823 -26.35 -24.46 44.83
N SER A 824 -25.05 -24.75 44.86
CA SER A 824 -24.01 -23.89 45.46
C SER A 824 -23.35 -22.92 44.44
N GLY A 825 -23.65 -23.07 43.15
CA GLY A 825 -22.94 -22.40 42.05
C GLY A 825 -23.11 -20.88 41.91
N GLN A 826 -24.01 -20.22 42.66
CA GLN A 826 -24.12 -18.76 42.63
C GLN A 826 -23.13 -18.06 43.59
N GLU A 827 -22.70 -18.71 44.66
CA GLU A 827 -21.69 -18.17 45.58
C GLU A 827 -20.26 -18.54 45.15
N GLU A 828 -20.06 -19.64 44.43
CA GLU A 828 -18.75 -20.08 43.92
C GLU A 828 -18.21 -19.25 42.74
N ASP A 829 -19.06 -18.53 42.00
CA ASP A 829 -18.66 -17.81 40.77
C ASP A 829 -17.88 -16.51 41.05
N LYS A 830 -18.02 -15.94 42.27
CA LYS A 830 -17.28 -14.73 42.69
C LYS A 830 -15.91 -15.02 43.30
N THR A 831 -15.73 -16.18 43.92
CA THR A 831 -14.47 -16.59 44.57
C THR A 831 -13.52 -17.36 43.63
N LYS A 832 -14.00 -17.86 42.48
CA LYS A 832 -13.22 -18.55 41.42
C LYS A 832 -12.67 -17.65 40.30
N GLY A 833 -12.78 -16.32 40.41
CA GLY A 833 -12.65 -15.36 39.30
C GLY A 833 -11.29 -15.22 38.59
N LEU A 834 -10.26 -16.02 38.93
CA LEU A 834 -8.89 -15.80 38.42
C LEU A 834 -8.24 -17.04 37.77
N ARG A 835 -8.91 -18.19 37.75
CA ARG A 835 -8.52 -19.37 36.94
C ARG A 835 -9.00 -19.35 35.50
N TYR A 836 -9.98 -18.49 35.21
CA TYR A 836 -10.59 -18.31 33.89
C TYR A 836 -10.50 -16.84 33.51
N ILE A 837 -9.52 -16.48 32.68
CA ILE A 837 -9.17 -15.09 32.36
C ILE A 837 -9.10 -14.80 30.85
N PRO A 838 -10.06 -15.28 30.01
CA PRO A 838 -10.04 -15.01 28.57
C PRO A 838 -10.22 -13.52 28.24
N PHE A 839 -10.72 -12.74 29.21
CA PHE A 839 -10.92 -11.29 29.12
C PHE A 839 -9.93 -10.51 29.99
N GLY A 840 -8.85 -11.16 30.45
CA GLY A 840 -7.96 -10.63 31.49
C GLY A 840 -8.66 -10.54 32.85
N SER A 841 -8.06 -9.78 33.78
CA SER A 841 -8.63 -9.53 35.10
C SER A 841 -8.17 -8.18 35.68
N GLY A 842 -8.66 -7.85 36.88
CA GLY A 842 -8.40 -6.60 37.58
C GLY A 842 -9.04 -5.39 36.92
N ARG A 843 -8.54 -4.19 37.24
CA ARG A 843 -9.02 -2.90 36.68
C ARG A 843 -8.95 -2.86 35.15
N ARG A 844 -7.95 -3.52 34.57
CA ARG A 844 -7.73 -3.62 33.12
C ARG A 844 -8.45 -4.81 32.47
N GLY A 845 -9.35 -5.50 33.18
CA GLY A 845 -10.24 -6.49 32.59
C GLY A 845 -11.08 -5.92 31.45
N CYS A 846 -11.40 -6.74 30.44
CA CYS A 846 -12.06 -6.29 29.22
C CYS A 846 -13.44 -5.68 29.55
N PRO A 847 -13.71 -4.42 29.13
CA PRO A 847 -15.04 -3.84 29.29
C PRO A 847 -16.07 -4.42 28.30
N GLY A 848 -15.62 -5.05 27.21
CA GLY A 848 -16.47 -5.60 26.14
C GLY A 848 -16.89 -7.06 26.31
N SER A 849 -16.60 -7.70 27.44
CA SER A 849 -16.87 -9.13 27.65
C SER A 849 -18.34 -9.51 27.41
N ASN A 850 -19.29 -8.72 27.93
CA ASN A 850 -20.72 -8.97 27.73
C ASN A 850 -21.13 -8.87 26.26
N LEU A 851 -20.62 -7.86 25.53
CA LEU A 851 -20.90 -7.70 24.11
C LEU A 851 -20.31 -8.84 23.28
N ALA A 852 -19.08 -9.27 23.61
CA ALA A 852 -18.42 -10.40 22.96
C ALA A 852 -19.22 -11.71 23.16
N TYR A 853 -19.70 -11.98 24.38
CA TYR A 853 -20.56 -13.14 24.64
C TYR A 853 -21.88 -13.10 23.86
N LEU A 854 -22.48 -11.90 23.69
CA LEU A 854 -23.69 -11.76 22.89
C LEU A 854 -23.44 -12.08 21.41
N PHE A 855 -22.33 -11.58 20.83
CA PHE A 855 -21.97 -11.90 19.45
C PHE A 855 -21.63 -13.37 19.27
N LEU A 856 -20.79 -13.92 20.14
CA LEU A 856 -20.40 -15.33 20.10
C LEU A 856 -21.63 -16.23 20.21
N GLY A 857 -22.51 -15.96 21.16
CA GLY A 857 -23.74 -16.73 21.36
C GLY A 857 -24.72 -16.64 20.20
N ALA A 858 -24.93 -15.45 19.63
CA ALA A 858 -25.82 -15.27 18.50
C ALA A 858 -25.29 -15.93 17.22
N ALA A 859 -24.00 -15.72 16.89
CA ALA A 859 -23.39 -16.27 15.68
C ALA A 859 -23.33 -17.80 15.72
N VAL A 860 -22.77 -18.36 16.80
CA VAL A 860 -22.68 -19.82 16.98
C VAL A 860 -24.08 -20.43 17.09
N GLY A 861 -25.00 -19.77 17.81
CA GLY A 861 -26.40 -20.19 17.93
C GLY A 861 -27.07 -20.34 16.57
N VAL A 862 -26.99 -19.31 15.71
CA VAL A 862 -27.54 -19.36 14.35
C VAL A 862 -26.90 -20.46 13.53
N MET A 863 -25.56 -20.54 13.50
CA MET A 863 -24.84 -21.54 12.71
C MET A 863 -25.19 -22.97 13.10
N VAL A 864 -25.34 -23.26 14.40
CA VAL A 864 -25.65 -24.59 14.91
C VAL A 864 -27.13 -24.94 14.82
N GLN A 865 -28.03 -23.97 15.03
CA GLN A 865 -29.47 -24.22 14.98
C GLN A 865 -29.97 -24.40 13.55
N ALA A 866 -29.49 -23.58 12.62
CA ALA A 866 -30.02 -23.53 11.26
C ALA A 866 -29.29 -24.45 10.26
N PHE A 867 -28.04 -24.85 10.54
CA PHE A 867 -27.22 -25.55 9.55
C PHE A 867 -26.54 -26.78 10.13
N ASP A 868 -26.46 -27.82 9.31
CA ASP A 868 -25.41 -28.84 9.41
C ASP A 868 -24.19 -28.38 8.59
N TRP A 869 -22.98 -28.78 9.01
CA TRP A 869 -21.75 -28.33 8.39
C TRP A 869 -20.99 -29.51 7.79
N ARG A 870 -20.67 -29.45 6.49
CA ARG A 870 -19.83 -30.45 5.81
C ARG A 870 -18.47 -29.89 5.50
N ILE A 871 -17.43 -30.59 5.94
CA ILE A 871 -16.04 -30.33 5.58
C ILE A 871 -15.55 -31.39 4.58
N LYS A 872 -14.49 -31.10 3.82
CA LYS A 872 -13.92 -32.07 2.87
C LYS A 872 -13.02 -33.07 3.60
N GLU A 873 -12.35 -32.58 4.62
CA GLU A 873 -11.43 -33.30 5.48
C GLU A 873 -12.20 -34.08 6.56
N GLU A 874 -11.57 -35.08 7.19
CA GLU A 874 -12.22 -35.84 8.28
C GLU A 874 -12.41 -34.99 9.55
N LYS A 875 -11.49 -34.04 9.78
CA LYS A 875 -11.49 -33.10 10.91
C LYS A 875 -10.92 -31.75 10.48
N VAL A 876 -11.31 -30.69 11.20
CA VAL A 876 -10.72 -29.36 11.03
C VAL A 876 -9.29 -29.35 11.56
N ASN A 877 -8.35 -28.73 10.82
CA ASN A 877 -6.99 -28.52 11.31
C ASN A 877 -6.98 -27.42 12.39
N MET A 878 -6.44 -27.75 13.57
CA MET A 878 -6.40 -26.88 14.75
C MET A 878 -5.05 -26.16 14.94
N ASP A 879 -4.19 -26.16 13.91
CA ASP A 879 -2.90 -25.47 13.95
C ASP A 879 -3.08 -23.96 14.20
N GLU A 880 -2.25 -23.43 15.08
CA GLU A 880 -2.26 -22.02 15.48
C GLU A 880 -1.23 -21.22 14.69
N VAL A 881 -1.56 -19.98 14.37
CA VAL A 881 -0.59 -18.98 13.91
C VAL A 881 -0.58 -17.79 14.87
N ALA A 882 0.59 -17.21 15.12
CA ALA A 882 0.64 -15.96 15.88
C ALA A 882 0.07 -14.80 15.06
N GLY A 883 -1.07 -14.28 15.49
CA GLY A 883 -1.50 -12.91 15.21
C GLY A 883 -0.74 -11.89 16.07
N ALA A 884 -0.92 -10.59 15.81
CA ALA A 884 -0.18 -9.57 16.54
C ALA A 884 -0.64 -9.36 17.98
N ALA A 885 -1.96 -9.45 18.16
CA ALA A 885 -2.64 -9.33 19.45
C ALA A 885 -3.64 -10.46 19.70
N SER A 886 -3.98 -11.24 18.66
CA SER A 886 -4.93 -12.35 18.73
C SER A 886 -4.32 -13.70 18.33
N LEU A 887 -4.77 -14.78 18.96
CA LEU A 887 -4.58 -16.17 18.54
C LEU A 887 -5.55 -16.48 17.41
N SER A 888 -5.02 -16.92 16.26
CA SER A 888 -5.80 -17.20 15.05
C SER A 888 -5.48 -18.60 14.53
N MET A 889 -6.41 -19.18 13.78
CA MET A 889 -6.19 -20.44 13.08
C MET A 889 -5.19 -20.23 11.94
N ALA A 890 -4.22 -21.14 11.80
CA ALA A 890 -3.29 -21.13 10.67
C ALA A 890 -3.99 -21.48 9.34
N HIS A 891 -5.10 -22.21 9.43
CA HIS A 891 -5.90 -22.67 8.30
C HIS A 891 -7.37 -22.27 8.51
N PRO A 892 -7.90 -21.34 7.69
CA PRO A 892 -9.30 -20.94 7.78
C PRO A 892 -10.27 -22.11 7.58
N ILE A 893 -11.39 -22.08 8.28
CA ILE A 893 -12.38 -23.17 8.19
C ILE A 893 -13.24 -22.99 6.93
N HIS A 894 -12.96 -23.81 5.92
CA HIS A 894 -13.79 -23.87 4.73
C HIS A 894 -14.82 -25.01 4.80
N ALA A 895 -16.07 -24.68 5.07
CA ALA A 895 -17.17 -25.64 5.23
C ALA A 895 -18.36 -25.32 4.32
N THR A 896 -19.15 -26.33 3.96
CA THR A 896 -20.40 -26.16 3.21
C THR A 896 -21.58 -26.22 4.18
N PRO A 897 -22.34 -25.13 4.38
CA PRO A 897 -23.54 -25.15 5.20
C PRO A 897 -24.65 -25.93 4.48
N VAL A 898 -25.41 -26.70 5.25
CA VAL A 898 -26.57 -27.46 4.80
C VAL A 898 -27.75 -27.05 5.64
N ALA A 899 -28.70 -26.34 5.04
CA ALA A 899 -29.87 -25.86 5.75
C ALA A 899 -30.67 -27.02 6.36
N ARG A 900 -30.95 -26.93 7.67
CA ARG A 900 -31.87 -27.85 8.34
C ARG A 900 -33.30 -27.50 7.92
N THR A 901 -34.08 -28.49 7.52
CA THR A 901 -35.42 -28.34 6.92
C THR A 901 -36.51 -27.82 7.87
N ARG A 902 -36.17 -27.32 9.07
CA ARG A 902 -37.13 -26.63 9.95
C ARG A 902 -36.92 -25.12 9.83
N ASN A 903 -37.89 -24.44 9.23
CA ASN A 903 -38.04 -22.99 9.32
C ASN A 903 -38.16 -22.62 10.81
N LEU A 904 -37.13 -21.99 11.38
CA LEU A 904 -37.04 -21.68 12.81
C LEU A 904 -37.21 -20.18 13.12
N LEU A 905 -37.60 -19.35 12.14
CA LEU A 905 -37.76 -17.90 12.31
C LEU A 905 -39.14 -17.36 11.88
N THR A 906 -40.19 -18.19 11.95
CA THR A 906 -41.57 -17.72 12.08
C THR A 906 -41.97 -17.65 13.54
#